data_AF-A0A496N4F3-F1
#
_entry.id   AF-A0A496N4F3-F1
#
_cell.length_a   1.000
_cell.length_b   1.000
_cell.length_c   1.000
_cell.angle_alpha   90.00
_cell.angle_beta   90.00
_cell.angle_gamma   90.00
#
_symmetry.space_group_name_H-M   'P 1'
#
loop_
_entity.id
_entity.type
_entity.pdbx_description
1 polymer ?
#
loop_
_entity_poly.entity_id
_entity_poly.type
_entity_poly.pdbx_seq_one_letter_code
_entity_poly.pdbx_strand_id
1 'polypeptide(L)'
;MSFVAQFTDKLRSLAEVLIHSFPEKFDSTLFEQIEQQREDPATNIGQMAVAVAMSDFVAEAWQKQPAFLAKCWEKLPHFEDCDQYAERLDEVLQHVQTEEQLYRELRLFRAREMVKLSVCQSLNFATVEQVFIRLSQLAESLIIGARDWLYARACEEMGTPMDTQGNAQQLYILGMGKLGGFELNFSSDIDLIFTYPSQGETVGARRSVDNAKFFTRLGQRLINALDQYTADGFVYRTDMRLRPFGDSGALALSFNAMEQYYQDQGRDWERYAMIKGRILGAQATDPNVAVLQNLLRPFVYRRYIDFSVIQALREMKQKIEREVRRRNLTDNIKLGAGGIREIEFIVQVFQLIRGGREIALQQHELLNLLPELSRLNLISIEQESDLRHAYLFLRRAENVLQAIKDQQTQQLPDNELDRQRLIFACAEFTQWGAQQESVSVTYPIHDWASFLAVLQEHQRKVRSVFQSLIGDEQEENTSENAWEDFLETDFDEQELLGILQQNGVPETEQDAVLDRLLQFRNELPRYAIGVRGRAVLNRLMPNLLQQVLHTPNSPVLLPRILTIIEKILTRTTYLELLAENPQALTQLIELCAQSKFIAEQVARHPILLDELLDQKSLRNPPHFTEYASELQQYLLRLPQDDEEQFIDGLRQFKHAALLRIAAADILGVLPVMKVSDHLTYLAEAIISAVVNLAWQQIAVRFGVPEHLAEGEKNFLVVGYGKLGGIELGYKSDLDLVFLYDPAGNSQTVGGKKVIDSNQFYLRLAQKIVSIFSMNTSAGILYDVDMRLRPSGDAGLLGCSFAAFENYQLNEAWTWEKQALVRSR
;
A
#
# COMPACT_ATOMS: atom_id res chain seq x y z
N MET A 1 38.46 4.20 -35.26
CA MET A 1 39.42 4.95 -34.41
C MET A 1 39.35 6.48 -34.56
N SER A 2 38.59 7.06 -35.50
CA SER A 2 38.28 8.52 -35.53
C SER A 2 37.57 9.04 -34.26
N PHE A 3 36.80 8.17 -33.58
CA PHE A 3 36.04 8.47 -32.37
C PHE A 3 36.88 9.00 -31.19
N VAL A 4 38.11 8.49 -30.99
CA VAL A 4 38.96 8.82 -29.83
C VAL A 4 39.59 10.22 -29.98
N ALA A 5 39.85 10.67 -31.21
CA ALA A 5 40.53 11.93 -31.48
C ALA A 5 39.80 13.16 -30.90
N GLN A 6 38.46 13.08 -30.81
CA GLN A 6 37.61 14.14 -30.27
C GLN A 6 37.78 14.38 -28.75
N PHE A 7 38.47 13.48 -28.04
CA PHE A 7 38.65 13.54 -26.58
C PHE A 7 40.06 13.92 -26.12
N THR A 8 40.91 14.34 -27.06
CA THR A 8 42.30 14.74 -26.77
C THR A 8 42.38 15.80 -25.67
N ASP A 9 41.47 16.79 -25.68
CA ASP A 9 41.49 17.87 -24.68
C ASP A 9 41.25 17.36 -23.26
N LYS A 10 40.44 16.31 -23.08
CA LYS A 10 40.23 15.68 -21.77
C LYS A 10 41.49 14.98 -21.27
N LEU A 11 42.21 14.28 -22.15
CA LEU A 11 43.49 13.66 -21.80
C LEU A 11 44.55 14.70 -21.44
N ARG A 12 44.61 15.81 -22.16
CA ARG A 12 45.52 16.93 -21.84
C ARG A 12 45.19 17.53 -20.47
N SER A 13 43.92 17.73 -20.16
CA SER A 13 43.49 18.19 -18.84
C SER A 13 43.90 17.22 -17.72
N LEU A 14 43.84 15.91 -17.93
CA LEU A 14 44.34 14.92 -16.96
C LEU A 14 45.86 15.01 -16.78
N ALA A 15 46.62 15.20 -17.87
CA ALA A 15 48.05 15.41 -17.80
C ALA A 15 48.42 16.70 -17.03
N GLU A 16 47.68 17.79 -17.21
CA GLU A 16 47.86 19.03 -16.44
C GLU A 16 47.68 18.79 -14.93
N VAL A 17 46.65 18.02 -14.54
CA VAL A 17 46.43 17.65 -13.14
C VAL A 17 47.62 16.87 -12.57
N LEU A 18 48.20 15.95 -13.34
CA LEU A 18 49.37 15.18 -12.93
C LEU A 18 50.63 16.04 -12.79
N ILE A 19 50.91 16.89 -13.77
CA ILE A 19 52.07 17.81 -13.74
C ILE A 19 51.95 18.77 -12.55
N HIS A 20 50.76 19.28 -12.27
CA HIS A 20 50.54 20.19 -11.15
C HIS A 20 50.64 19.47 -9.79
N SER A 21 50.12 18.25 -9.69
CA SER A 21 50.04 17.53 -8.41
C SER A 21 51.33 16.78 -8.05
N PHE A 22 52.13 16.36 -9.05
CA PHE A 22 53.36 15.58 -8.88
C PHE A 22 54.46 16.05 -9.86
N PRO A 23 54.92 17.30 -9.76
CA PRO A 23 55.91 17.89 -10.69
C PRO A 23 57.26 17.18 -10.68
N GLU A 24 57.59 16.45 -9.61
CA GLU A 24 58.78 15.61 -9.50
C GLU A 24 58.72 14.32 -10.33
N LYS A 25 57.52 13.91 -10.76
CA LYS A 25 57.28 12.64 -11.46
C LYS A 25 56.81 12.82 -12.90
N PHE A 26 56.08 13.91 -13.18
CA PHE A 26 55.50 14.18 -14.50
C PHE A 26 55.87 15.59 -14.97
N ASP A 27 56.20 15.72 -16.25
CA ASP A 27 56.54 16.99 -16.90
C ASP A 27 55.76 17.20 -18.21
N SER A 28 56.07 18.29 -18.93
CA SER A 28 55.39 18.65 -20.17
C SER A 28 55.59 17.63 -21.32
N THR A 29 56.48 16.65 -21.19
CA THR A 29 56.65 15.59 -22.22
C THR A 29 55.40 14.71 -22.34
N LEU A 30 54.54 14.69 -21.31
CA LEU A 30 53.25 13.99 -21.37
C LEU A 30 52.37 14.47 -22.54
N PHE A 31 52.40 15.75 -22.88
CA PHE A 31 51.63 16.28 -24.01
C PHE A 31 52.10 15.71 -25.34
N GLU A 32 53.41 15.55 -25.53
CA GLU A 32 53.97 14.92 -26.74
C GLU A 32 53.64 13.42 -26.80
N GLN A 33 53.70 12.73 -25.65
CA GLN A 33 53.31 11.32 -25.56
C GLN A 33 51.83 11.12 -25.92
N ILE A 34 50.93 12.01 -25.46
CA ILE A 34 49.51 11.97 -25.84
C ILE A 34 49.34 12.09 -27.35
N GLU A 35 49.99 13.05 -28.00
CA GLU A 35 49.86 13.21 -29.46
C GLU A 35 50.38 12.00 -30.24
N GLN A 36 51.44 11.34 -29.74
CA GLN A 36 52.03 10.18 -30.41
C GLN A 36 51.26 8.88 -30.17
N GLN A 37 50.68 8.70 -28.98
CA GLN A 37 50.18 7.39 -28.52
C GLN A 37 48.66 7.28 -28.38
N ARG A 38 47.91 8.39 -28.36
CA ARG A 38 46.45 8.37 -28.10
C ARG A 38 45.63 7.50 -29.07
N GLU A 39 46.12 7.27 -30.28
CA GLU A 39 45.45 6.47 -31.31
C GLU A 39 45.90 5.01 -31.32
N ASP A 40 46.96 4.66 -30.58
CA ASP A 40 47.49 3.29 -30.51
C ASP A 40 46.89 2.52 -29.31
N PRO A 41 45.93 1.60 -29.54
CA PRO A 41 45.27 0.85 -28.47
C PRO A 41 46.21 -0.15 -27.75
N ALA A 42 47.43 -0.39 -28.26
CA ALA A 42 48.42 -1.22 -27.59
C ALA A 42 49.17 -0.44 -26.48
N THR A 43 49.13 0.89 -26.48
CA THR A 43 49.80 1.72 -25.48
C THR A 43 48.88 2.02 -24.29
N ASN A 44 49.47 2.27 -23.11
CA ASN A 44 48.71 2.65 -21.92
C ASN A 44 47.91 3.95 -22.17
N ILE A 45 48.51 4.94 -22.85
CA ILE A 45 47.87 6.21 -23.18
C ILE A 45 46.71 6.02 -24.16
N GLY A 46 46.86 5.18 -25.20
CA GLY A 46 45.75 4.89 -26.11
C GLY A 46 44.60 4.13 -25.45
N GLN A 47 44.89 3.22 -24.51
CA GLN A 47 43.86 2.57 -23.71
C GLN A 47 43.14 3.55 -22.77
N MET A 48 43.87 4.47 -22.14
CA MET A 48 43.28 5.57 -21.37
C MET A 48 42.41 6.47 -22.26
N ALA A 49 42.84 6.72 -23.50
CA ALA A 49 42.08 7.51 -24.46
C ALA A 49 40.72 6.87 -24.77
N VAL A 50 40.68 5.54 -24.95
CA VAL A 50 39.42 4.80 -25.12
C VAL A 50 38.56 4.89 -23.86
N ALA A 51 39.13 4.72 -22.66
CA ALA A 51 38.37 4.81 -21.41
C ALA A 51 37.72 6.20 -21.22
N VAL A 52 38.46 7.28 -21.48
CA VAL A 52 37.96 8.66 -21.41
C VAL A 52 36.93 8.95 -22.51
N ALA A 53 37.12 8.41 -23.72
CA ALA A 53 36.15 8.56 -24.80
C ALA A 53 34.84 7.86 -24.45
N MET A 54 34.90 6.72 -23.76
CA MET A 54 33.72 5.93 -23.38
C MET A 54 32.98 6.45 -22.15
N SER A 55 33.66 7.11 -21.22
CA SER A 55 33.07 7.55 -19.95
C SER A 55 33.57 8.93 -19.52
N ASP A 56 32.63 9.87 -19.42
CA ASP A 56 32.88 11.18 -18.83
C ASP A 56 33.14 11.06 -17.32
N PHE A 57 32.44 10.12 -16.65
CA PHE A 57 32.64 9.78 -15.25
C PHE A 57 34.10 9.38 -14.95
N VAL A 58 34.74 8.57 -15.80
CA VAL A 58 36.14 8.16 -15.61
C VAL A 58 37.08 9.37 -15.59
N ALA A 59 36.90 10.30 -16.53
CA ALA A 59 37.73 11.51 -16.61
C ALA A 59 37.55 12.39 -15.35
N GLU A 60 36.31 12.61 -14.93
CA GLU A 60 36.00 13.42 -13.74
C GLU A 60 36.53 12.78 -12.45
N ALA A 61 36.38 11.46 -12.30
CA ALA A 61 36.87 10.73 -11.13
C ALA A 61 38.40 10.78 -11.02
N TRP A 62 39.11 10.67 -12.15
CA TRP A 62 40.56 10.82 -12.18
C TRP A 62 41.03 12.23 -11.85
N GLN A 63 40.35 13.27 -12.35
CA GLN A 63 40.66 14.67 -12.00
C GLN A 63 40.51 14.92 -10.48
N LYS A 64 39.46 14.36 -9.86
CA LYS A 64 39.22 14.48 -8.41
C LYS A 64 40.20 13.69 -7.56
N GLN A 65 40.89 12.70 -8.12
CA GLN A 65 41.81 11.82 -7.38
C GLN A 65 43.19 11.71 -8.07
N PRO A 66 44.04 12.76 -7.99
CA PRO A 66 45.32 12.80 -8.70
C PRO A 66 46.25 11.62 -8.37
N ALA A 67 46.29 11.18 -7.10
CA ALA A 67 47.12 10.05 -6.69
C ALA A 67 46.68 8.71 -7.32
N PHE A 68 45.38 8.54 -7.56
CA PHE A 68 44.86 7.36 -8.25
C PHE A 68 45.12 7.46 -9.76
N LEU A 69 44.88 8.64 -10.35
CA LEU A 69 45.25 8.93 -11.74
C LEU A 69 46.73 8.65 -12.01
N ALA A 70 47.64 9.07 -11.13
CA ALA A 70 49.08 8.83 -11.29
C ALA A 70 49.43 7.34 -11.37
N LYS A 71 48.74 6.49 -10.60
CA LYS A 71 48.89 5.03 -10.67
C LYS A 71 48.36 4.48 -11.99
N CYS A 72 47.16 4.92 -12.40
CA CYS A 72 46.55 4.50 -13.68
C CYS A 72 47.36 4.95 -14.89
N TRP A 73 48.05 6.09 -14.81
CA TRP A 73 48.87 6.63 -15.88
C TRP A 73 50.13 5.78 -16.13
N GLU A 74 50.67 5.15 -15.09
CA GLU A 74 51.79 4.21 -15.22
C GLU A 74 51.31 2.82 -15.66
N LYS A 75 50.23 2.34 -15.05
CA LYS A 75 49.65 1.04 -15.35
C LYS A 75 48.13 1.11 -15.18
N LEU A 76 47.42 0.97 -16.29
CA LEU A 76 45.97 0.92 -16.29
C LEU A 76 45.45 -0.32 -15.55
N PRO A 77 44.35 -0.23 -14.79
CA PRO A 77 43.78 -1.38 -14.10
C PRO A 77 43.27 -2.44 -15.08
N HIS A 78 43.52 -3.70 -14.75
CA HIS A 78 42.92 -4.88 -15.38
C HIS A 78 41.87 -5.51 -14.46
N PHE A 79 41.17 -6.54 -14.97
CA PHE A 79 40.09 -7.18 -14.23
C PHE A 79 40.56 -7.84 -12.91
N GLU A 80 41.81 -8.32 -12.86
CA GLU A 80 42.41 -8.88 -11.64
C GLU A 80 42.52 -7.85 -10.50
N ASP A 81 42.60 -6.56 -10.83
CA ASP A 81 42.65 -5.47 -9.84
C ASP A 81 41.26 -5.13 -9.23
N CYS A 82 40.21 -5.84 -9.68
CA CYS A 82 38.81 -5.67 -9.30
C CYS A 82 38.31 -6.83 -8.41
N ASP A 83 39.17 -7.36 -7.55
CA ASP A 83 38.84 -8.41 -6.58
C ASP A 83 39.15 -7.97 -5.14
N GLN A 84 38.80 -8.83 -4.17
CA GLN A 84 39.12 -8.68 -2.74
C GLN A 84 38.65 -7.34 -2.14
N TYR A 85 37.46 -6.87 -2.54
CA TYR A 85 36.93 -5.59 -2.09
C TYR A 85 36.79 -5.48 -0.57
N ALA A 86 36.33 -6.54 0.11
CA ALA A 86 36.18 -6.54 1.56
C ALA A 86 37.53 -6.31 2.27
N GLU A 87 38.55 -7.12 1.95
CA GLU A 87 39.89 -7.01 2.55
C GLU A 87 40.51 -5.63 2.33
N ARG A 88 40.44 -5.13 1.08
CA ARG A 88 40.98 -3.82 0.70
C ARG A 88 40.22 -2.65 1.32
N LEU A 89 38.91 -2.80 1.52
CA LEU A 89 38.09 -1.81 2.20
C LEU A 89 38.40 -1.81 3.71
N ASP A 90 38.57 -2.98 4.32
CA ASP A 90 38.91 -3.11 5.73
C ASP A 90 40.24 -2.42 6.05
N GLU A 91 41.26 -2.54 5.19
CA GLU A 91 42.52 -1.79 5.32
C GLU A 91 42.31 -0.27 5.36
N VAL A 92 41.39 0.26 4.55
CA VAL A 92 41.05 1.68 4.55
C VAL A 92 40.29 2.05 5.83
N LEU A 93 39.29 1.25 6.22
CA LEU A 93 38.41 1.52 7.35
C LEU A 93 39.10 1.40 8.72
N GLN A 94 40.19 0.62 8.83
CA GLN A 94 41.01 0.55 10.05
C GLN A 94 41.58 1.91 10.48
N HIS A 95 41.80 2.83 9.53
CA HIS A 95 42.32 4.16 9.81
C HIS A 95 41.22 5.21 10.04
N VAL A 96 39.94 4.84 9.88
CA VAL A 96 38.79 5.74 10.01
C VAL A 96 38.33 5.83 11.46
N GLN A 97 38.27 7.05 11.99
CA GLN A 97 37.90 7.31 13.40
C GLN A 97 36.53 7.98 13.55
N THR A 98 36.07 8.73 12.55
CA THR A 98 34.81 9.48 12.60
C THR A 98 33.85 9.07 11.49
N GLU A 99 32.55 9.33 11.67
CA GLU A 99 31.55 9.09 10.61
C GLU A 99 31.80 9.94 9.36
N GLU A 100 32.27 11.17 9.51
CA GLU A 100 32.61 12.03 8.37
C GLU A 100 33.73 11.42 7.51
N GLN A 101 34.75 10.84 8.17
CA GLN A 101 35.81 10.10 7.49
C GLN A 101 35.27 8.82 6.84
N LEU A 102 34.39 8.09 7.51
CA LEU A 102 33.73 6.91 6.93
C LEU A 102 33.02 7.29 5.63
N TYR A 103 32.23 8.37 5.66
CA TYR A 103 31.42 8.78 4.51
C TYR A 103 32.32 9.13 3.32
N ARG A 104 33.40 9.87 3.57
CA ARG A 104 34.38 10.21 2.54
C ARG A 104 35.07 8.97 1.98
N GLU A 105 35.61 8.10 2.81
CA GLU A 105 36.40 6.94 2.34
C GLU A 105 35.55 5.93 1.58
N LEU A 106 34.29 5.69 1.98
CA LEU A 106 33.36 4.83 1.22
C LEU A 106 33.13 5.36 -0.21
N ARG A 107 32.96 6.68 -0.36
CA ARG A 107 32.73 7.33 -1.66
C ARG A 107 33.97 7.31 -2.54
N LEU A 108 35.13 7.62 -1.97
CA LEU A 108 36.41 7.56 -2.69
C LEU A 108 36.73 6.13 -3.13
N PHE A 109 36.51 5.14 -2.26
CA PHE A 109 36.69 3.72 -2.59
C PHE A 109 35.76 3.28 -3.72
N ARG A 110 34.45 3.56 -3.59
CA ARG A 110 33.46 3.26 -4.63
C ARG A 110 33.85 3.89 -5.96
N ALA A 111 34.19 5.18 -5.97
CA ALA A 111 34.58 5.87 -7.20
C ALA A 111 35.81 5.23 -7.87
N ARG A 112 36.85 4.85 -7.11
CA ARG A 112 38.03 4.17 -7.65
C ARG A 112 37.69 2.84 -8.30
N GLU A 113 36.94 1.99 -7.61
CA GLU A 113 36.62 0.65 -8.12
C GLU A 113 35.65 0.73 -9.31
N MET A 114 34.71 1.68 -9.31
CA MET A 114 33.84 1.96 -10.44
C MET A 114 34.62 2.41 -11.68
N VAL A 115 35.66 3.23 -11.52
CA VAL A 115 36.55 3.60 -12.63
C VAL A 115 37.25 2.37 -13.20
N LYS A 116 37.81 1.51 -12.36
CA LYS A 116 38.47 0.27 -12.82
C LYS A 116 37.52 -0.62 -13.63
N LEU A 117 36.30 -0.81 -13.13
CA LEU A 117 35.28 -1.60 -13.83
C LEU A 117 34.84 -0.95 -15.14
N SER A 118 34.70 0.38 -15.19
CA SER A 118 34.37 1.11 -16.41
C SER A 118 35.47 0.92 -17.47
N VAL A 119 36.73 1.06 -17.06
CA VAL A 119 37.91 0.81 -17.90
C VAL A 119 37.90 -0.62 -18.44
N CYS A 120 37.72 -1.62 -17.56
CA CYS A 120 37.68 -3.02 -17.97
C CYS A 120 36.53 -3.30 -18.95
N GLN A 121 35.37 -2.70 -18.73
CA GLN A 121 34.22 -2.83 -19.62
C GLN A 121 34.49 -2.21 -21.00
N SER A 122 35.04 -0.99 -21.03
CA SER A 122 35.31 -0.23 -22.26
C SER A 122 36.42 -0.86 -23.11
N LEU A 123 37.42 -1.46 -22.48
CA LEU A 123 38.55 -2.12 -23.15
C LEU A 123 38.34 -3.63 -23.35
N ASN A 124 37.19 -4.16 -22.93
CA ASN A 124 36.85 -5.58 -23.05
C ASN A 124 37.83 -6.51 -22.29
N PHE A 125 38.37 -6.05 -21.15
CA PHE A 125 39.22 -6.85 -20.25
C PHE A 125 38.42 -7.78 -19.33
N ALA A 126 37.10 -7.66 -19.33
CA ALA A 126 36.19 -8.48 -18.54
C ALA A 126 34.92 -8.77 -19.35
N THR A 127 34.35 -9.96 -19.14
CA THR A 127 33.06 -10.32 -19.72
C THR A 127 31.93 -9.49 -19.12
N VAL A 128 30.79 -9.40 -19.83
CA VAL A 128 29.60 -8.72 -19.30
C VAL A 128 29.19 -9.30 -17.94
N GLU A 129 29.25 -10.61 -17.79
CA GLU A 129 28.93 -11.31 -16.54
C GLU A 129 29.87 -10.93 -15.40
N GLN A 130 31.17 -10.95 -15.68
CA GLN A 130 32.19 -10.56 -14.72
C GLN A 130 31.95 -9.13 -14.19
N VAL A 131 31.59 -8.19 -15.07
CA VAL A 131 31.35 -6.80 -14.69
C VAL A 131 30.18 -6.68 -13.69
N PHE A 132 29.00 -7.22 -14.00
CA PHE A 132 27.86 -7.08 -13.09
C PHE A 132 28.02 -7.87 -11.77
N ILE A 133 28.79 -8.96 -11.80
CA ILE A 133 29.13 -9.71 -10.58
C ILE A 133 30.05 -8.87 -9.70
N ARG A 134 31.10 -8.26 -10.26
CA ARG A 134 32.01 -7.40 -9.50
C ARG A 134 31.32 -6.14 -8.98
N LEU A 135 30.41 -5.56 -9.75
CA LEU A 135 29.57 -4.43 -9.28
C LEU A 135 28.74 -4.83 -8.06
N SER A 136 28.16 -6.03 -8.08
CA SER A 136 27.37 -6.56 -6.96
C SER A 136 28.23 -6.83 -5.73
N GLN A 137 29.42 -7.41 -5.92
CA GLN A 137 30.38 -7.67 -4.83
C GLN A 137 30.95 -6.38 -4.23
N LEU A 138 31.20 -5.35 -5.04
CA LEU A 138 31.60 -4.03 -4.59
C LEU A 138 30.51 -3.41 -3.70
N ALA A 139 29.27 -3.43 -4.17
CA ALA A 139 28.12 -2.94 -3.40
C ALA A 139 27.98 -3.68 -2.07
N GLU A 140 28.03 -5.01 -2.09
CA GLU A 140 27.97 -5.84 -0.88
C GLU A 140 29.10 -5.51 0.10
N SER A 141 30.34 -5.39 -0.38
CA SER A 141 31.49 -5.06 0.47
C SER A 141 31.34 -3.68 1.13
N LEU A 142 30.87 -2.68 0.39
CA LEU A 142 30.63 -1.34 0.92
C LEU A 142 29.49 -1.31 1.94
N ILE A 143 28.39 -2.05 1.70
CA ILE A 143 27.25 -2.16 2.63
C ILE A 143 27.70 -2.83 3.92
N ILE A 144 28.40 -3.96 3.83
CA ILE A 144 28.82 -4.75 4.98
C ILE A 144 29.92 -4.03 5.78
N GLY A 145 30.93 -3.47 5.11
CA GLY A 145 31.97 -2.67 5.78
C GLY A 145 31.40 -1.46 6.51
N ALA A 146 30.45 -0.74 5.89
CA ALA A 146 29.77 0.38 6.54
C ALA A 146 28.91 -0.08 7.73
N ARG A 147 28.16 -1.18 7.58
CA ARG A 147 27.35 -1.76 8.66
C ARG A 147 28.23 -2.12 9.86
N ASP A 148 29.34 -2.81 9.64
CA ASP A 148 30.19 -3.34 10.70
C ASP A 148 30.89 -2.21 11.46
N TRP A 149 31.41 -1.21 10.74
CA TRP A 149 31.99 -0.01 11.35
C TRP A 149 30.95 0.75 12.19
N LEU A 150 29.76 0.98 11.65
CA LEU A 150 28.68 1.69 12.36
C LEU A 150 28.13 0.90 13.54
N TYR A 151 28.06 -0.43 13.44
CA TYR A 151 27.62 -1.30 14.52
C TYR A 151 28.57 -1.22 15.72
N ALA A 152 29.88 -1.24 15.48
CA ALA A 152 30.88 -1.09 16.54
C ALA A 152 30.71 0.25 17.28
N ARG A 153 30.56 1.36 16.56
CA ARG A 153 30.30 2.69 17.16
C ARG A 153 28.97 2.77 17.89
N ALA A 154 27.91 2.23 17.31
CA ALA A 154 26.60 2.18 17.97
C ALA A 154 26.65 1.39 19.29
N CYS A 155 27.44 0.30 19.34
CA CYS A 155 27.65 -0.47 20.57
C CYS A 155 28.40 0.32 21.65
N GLU A 156 29.42 1.11 21.28
CA GLU A 156 30.13 2.00 22.21
C GLU A 156 29.19 3.06 22.81
N GLU A 157 28.28 3.61 22.00
CA GLU A 157 27.36 4.69 22.38
C GLU A 157 26.13 4.21 23.17
N MET A 158 25.50 3.11 22.72
CA MET A 158 24.18 2.65 23.18
C MET A 158 24.20 1.29 23.88
N GLY A 159 25.37 0.62 23.92
CA GLY A 159 25.53 -0.73 24.43
C GLY A 159 25.30 -1.79 23.35
N THR A 160 25.73 -3.02 23.63
CA THR A 160 25.59 -4.14 22.70
C THR A 160 24.18 -4.73 22.80
N PRO A 161 23.42 -4.83 21.69
CA PRO A 161 22.10 -5.45 21.70
C PRO A 161 22.22 -6.95 22.02
N MET A 162 21.47 -7.43 23.01
CA MET A 162 21.46 -8.83 23.42
C MET A 162 20.06 -9.41 23.36
N ASP A 163 19.96 -10.73 23.16
CA ASP A 163 18.71 -11.47 23.37
C ASP A 163 18.48 -11.77 24.86
N THR A 164 17.35 -12.42 25.15
CA THR A 164 16.98 -12.85 26.51
C THR A 164 17.95 -13.87 27.13
N GLN A 165 18.80 -14.51 26.34
CA GLN A 165 19.81 -15.47 26.78
C GLN A 165 21.20 -14.83 26.95
N GLY A 166 21.35 -13.54 26.64
CA GLY A 166 22.61 -12.80 26.69
C GLY A 166 23.49 -12.96 25.45
N ASN A 167 22.98 -13.52 24.35
CA ASN A 167 23.73 -13.60 23.11
C ASN A 167 23.64 -12.26 22.35
N ALA A 168 24.78 -11.76 21.90
CA ALA A 168 24.83 -10.55 21.08
C ALA A 168 24.04 -10.73 19.77
N GLN A 169 23.27 -9.71 19.40
CA GLN A 169 22.45 -9.69 18.18
C GLN A 169 23.11 -8.79 17.14
N GLN A 170 22.93 -9.09 15.86
CA GLN A 170 23.46 -8.27 14.77
C GLN A 170 22.39 -7.92 13.73
N LEU A 171 22.71 -6.92 12.90
CA LEU A 171 21.85 -6.50 11.80
C LEU A 171 22.10 -7.37 10.57
N TYR A 172 21.06 -8.04 10.11
CA TYR A 172 21.04 -8.77 8.84
C TYR A 172 20.42 -7.89 7.77
N ILE A 173 21.00 -7.97 6.57
CA ILE A 173 20.60 -7.17 5.43
C ILE A 173 20.27 -8.13 4.29
N LEU A 174 19.05 -8.07 3.79
CA LEU A 174 18.65 -8.74 2.55
C LEU A 174 18.88 -7.76 1.40
N GLY A 175 19.75 -8.12 0.47
CA GLY A 175 19.87 -7.46 -0.82
C GLY A 175 18.80 -8.01 -1.75
N MET A 176 18.00 -7.13 -2.32
CA MET A 176 16.87 -7.45 -3.17
C MET A 176 17.19 -7.17 -4.64
N GLY A 177 16.31 -7.59 -5.55
CA GLY A 177 16.39 -7.27 -6.97
C GLY A 177 17.74 -7.61 -7.60
N LYS A 178 18.35 -6.63 -8.28
CA LYS A 178 19.63 -6.81 -8.97
C LYS A 178 20.79 -7.14 -8.03
N LEU A 179 20.82 -6.55 -6.83
CA LEU A 179 21.89 -6.79 -5.86
C LEU A 179 21.86 -8.24 -5.36
N GLY A 180 20.67 -8.72 -4.99
CA GLY A 180 20.52 -10.08 -4.50
C GLY A 180 20.76 -11.15 -5.56
N GLY A 181 20.45 -10.84 -6.84
CA GLY A 181 20.73 -11.70 -7.99
C GLY A 181 22.16 -11.68 -8.53
N PHE A 182 23.12 -10.98 -7.91
CA PHE A 182 24.47 -10.75 -8.46
C PHE A 182 24.45 -10.12 -9.85
N GLU A 183 23.55 -9.17 -10.05
CA GLU A 183 23.16 -8.63 -11.34
C GLU A 183 23.12 -7.09 -11.29
N LEU A 184 23.99 -6.44 -10.52
CA LEU A 184 24.00 -4.98 -10.38
C LEU A 184 24.57 -4.27 -11.63
N ASN A 185 24.02 -3.11 -12.00
CA ASN A 185 24.56 -2.24 -13.06
C ASN A 185 25.28 -1.01 -12.47
N PHE A 186 26.06 -0.30 -13.29
CA PHE A 186 26.89 0.83 -12.87
C PHE A 186 26.18 1.85 -11.97
N SER A 187 24.95 2.24 -12.34
CA SER A 187 24.16 3.23 -11.62
C SER A 187 22.80 2.64 -11.23
N SER A 188 22.84 1.56 -10.42
CA SER A 188 21.66 0.95 -9.80
C SER A 188 21.42 1.48 -8.40
N ASP A 189 20.15 1.51 -8.01
CA ASP A 189 19.76 1.61 -6.60
C ASP A 189 20.03 0.26 -5.92
N ILE A 190 20.26 0.29 -4.61
CA ILE A 190 20.37 -0.91 -3.78
C ILE A 190 19.09 -1.07 -2.97
N ASP A 191 18.30 -2.06 -3.36
CA ASP A 191 17.07 -2.44 -2.68
C ASP A 191 17.41 -3.28 -1.43
N LEU A 192 17.13 -2.77 -0.23
CA LEU A 192 17.54 -3.42 1.03
C LEU A 192 16.35 -3.66 1.98
N ILE A 193 16.40 -4.77 2.72
CA ILE A 193 15.52 -5.03 3.87
C ILE A 193 16.37 -5.34 5.10
N PHE A 194 16.11 -4.64 6.19
CA PHE A 194 16.83 -4.81 7.45
C PHE A 194 16.05 -5.68 8.43
N THR A 195 16.75 -6.62 9.06
CA THR A 195 16.15 -7.56 9.99
C THR A 195 17.14 -8.00 11.07
N TYR A 196 16.64 -8.44 12.23
CA TYR A 196 17.46 -8.91 13.35
C TYR A 196 16.78 -10.11 14.04
N PRO A 197 17.52 -10.99 14.75
CA PRO A 197 16.97 -12.28 15.13
C PRO A 197 15.85 -12.18 16.17
N SER A 198 16.06 -11.45 17.27
CA SER A 198 15.11 -11.44 18.38
C SER A 198 15.00 -10.10 19.12
N GLN A 199 13.86 -9.93 19.80
CA GLN A 199 13.63 -8.81 20.72
C GLN A 199 14.55 -8.92 21.94
N GLY A 200 14.86 -7.78 22.55
CA GLY A 200 15.77 -7.71 23.69
C GLY A 200 16.22 -6.29 23.96
N GLU A 201 17.28 -6.15 24.74
CA GLU A 201 17.79 -4.85 25.20
C GLU A 201 19.31 -4.77 25.10
N THR A 202 19.83 -3.55 25.01
CA THR A 202 21.26 -3.30 24.99
C THR A 202 21.90 -3.40 26.38
N VAL A 203 23.10 -3.97 26.43
CA VAL A 203 23.90 -4.15 27.65
C VAL A 203 25.24 -3.44 27.51
N GLY A 204 25.74 -2.85 28.60
CA GLY A 204 27.08 -2.23 28.66
C GLY A 204 27.10 -0.71 28.57
N ALA A 205 25.99 -0.06 28.24
CA ALA A 205 25.87 1.41 28.28
C ALA A 205 25.14 1.92 29.53
N ARG A 206 25.23 3.24 29.77
CA ARG A 206 24.61 3.92 30.92
C ARG A 206 23.09 3.78 30.96
N ARG A 207 22.44 3.63 29.80
CA ARG A 207 20.99 3.43 29.65
C ARG A 207 20.73 2.32 28.65
N SER A 208 19.97 1.31 29.08
CA SER A 208 19.45 0.25 28.21
C SER A 208 18.51 0.83 27.14
N VAL A 209 18.64 0.33 25.91
CA VAL A 209 17.81 0.66 24.75
C VAL A 209 17.23 -0.64 24.20
N ASP A 210 15.96 -0.61 23.82
CA ASP A 210 15.30 -1.71 23.14
C ASP A 210 15.97 -2.04 21.78
N ASN A 211 16.12 -3.32 21.46
CA ASN A 211 16.78 -3.78 20.23
C ASN A 211 16.13 -3.19 18.96
N ALA A 212 14.80 -3.06 18.91
CA ALA A 212 14.13 -2.47 17.75
C ALA A 212 14.56 -1.01 17.54
N LYS A 213 14.71 -0.24 18.63
CA LYS A 213 15.21 1.14 18.58
C LYS A 213 16.69 1.21 18.20
N PHE A 214 17.51 0.30 18.72
CA PHE A 214 18.93 0.20 18.36
C PHE A 214 19.10 -0.05 16.85
N PHE A 215 18.46 -1.09 16.32
CA PHE A 215 18.58 -1.45 14.91
C PHE A 215 17.92 -0.45 13.97
N THR A 216 16.84 0.21 14.38
CA THR A 216 16.26 1.32 13.60
C THR A 216 17.25 2.49 13.47
N ARG A 217 17.95 2.87 14.56
CA ARG A 217 18.96 3.93 14.52
C ARG A 217 20.19 3.54 13.70
N LEU A 218 20.65 2.30 13.87
CA LEU A 218 21.76 1.76 13.08
C LEU A 218 21.41 1.75 11.58
N GLY A 219 20.20 1.28 11.22
CA GLY A 219 19.72 1.29 9.85
C GLY A 219 19.67 2.70 9.25
N GLN A 220 19.21 3.69 10.02
CA GLN A 220 19.20 5.08 9.55
C GLN A 220 20.61 5.64 9.31
N ARG A 221 21.57 5.35 10.22
CA ARG A 221 22.98 5.73 10.04
C ARG A 221 23.58 5.06 8.80
N LEU A 222 23.28 3.79 8.58
CA LEU A 222 23.76 3.04 7.42
C LEU A 222 23.22 3.60 6.11
N ILE A 223 21.92 3.90 6.04
CA ILE A 223 21.30 4.58 4.89
C ILE A 223 22.01 5.90 4.61
N ASN A 224 22.21 6.73 5.64
CA ASN A 224 22.88 8.02 5.47
C ASN A 224 24.33 7.84 4.96
N ALA A 225 25.07 6.86 5.48
CA ALA A 225 26.44 6.59 5.06
C ALA A 225 26.53 6.24 3.56
N LEU A 226 25.55 5.50 3.05
CA LEU A 226 25.51 5.04 1.66
C LEU A 226 24.92 6.08 0.70
N ASP A 227 23.82 6.73 1.08
CA ASP A 227 22.96 7.50 0.17
C ASP A 227 23.29 9.00 0.15
N GLN A 228 23.67 9.58 1.29
CA GLN A 228 23.78 11.04 1.43
C GLN A 228 24.73 11.66 0.39
N TYR A 229 24.29 12.68 -0.34
CA TYR A 229 25.17 13.38 -1.26
C TYR A 229 26.13 14.31 -0.51
N THR A 230 27.44 14.14 -0.71
CA THR A 230 28.52 14.95 -0.11
C THR A 230 29.39 15.59 -1.20
N ALA A 231 30.43 16.34 -0.82
CA ALA A 231 31.40 16.87 -1.78
C ALA A 231 32.12 15.76 -2.58
N ASP A 232 32.26 14.57 -1.98
CA ASP A 232 32.84 13.38 -2.61
C ASP A 232 31.82 12.54 -3.38
N GLY A 233 30.55 13.00 -3.49
CA GLY A 233 29.45 12.29 -4.14
C GLY A 233 28.65 11.42 -3.18
N PHE A 234 28.22 10.24 -3.65
CA PHE A 234 27.43 9.24 -2.91
C PHE A 234 28.00 7.83 -3.15
N VAL A 235 27.63 6.85 -2.31
CA VAL A 235 28.04 5.45 -2.48
C VAL A 235 27.03 4.72 -3.36
N TYR A 236 25.79 4.59 -2.86
CA TYR A 236 24.64 4.05 -3.58
C TYR A 236 23.36 4.69 -3.06
N ARG A 237 22.40 4.91 -3.96
CA ARG A 237 21.02 5.26 -3.58
C ARG A 237 20.35 4.04 -2.97
N THR A 238 19.71 4.22 -1.83
CA THR A 238 19.12 3.12 -1.06
C THR A 238 17.60 3.12 -1.21
N ASP A 239 17.03 1.97 -1.57
CA ASP A 239 15.58 1.79 -1.63
C ASP A 239 15.13 0.79 -0.56
N MET A 240 14.29 1.27 0.36
CA MET A 240 13.77 0.48 1.48
C MET A 240 12.29 0.09 1.30
N ARG A 241 11.68 0.38 0.15
CA ARG A 241 10.22 0.26 -0.06
C ARG A 241 9.72 -1.18 -0.11
N LEU A 242 10.61 -2.13 -0.41
CA LEU A 242 10.29 -3.57 -0.43
C LEU A 242 10.19 -4.20 0.96
N ARG A 243 10.50 -3.47 2.04
CA ARG A 243 10.36 -3.98 3.41
C ARG A 243 8.88 -4.21 3.78
N PRO A 244 8.58 -5.11 4.74
CA PRO A 244 7.23 -5.29 5.24
C PRO A 244 6.54 -3.98 5.63
N PHE A 245 5.27 -3.83 5.22
CA PHE A 245 4.45 -2.60 5.34
C PHE A 245 4.96 -1.38 4.54
N GLY A 246 5.95 -1.55 3.66
CA GLY A 246 6.50 -0.48 2.82
C GLY A 246 6.97 0.73 3.63
N ASP A 247 6.72 1.93 3.13
CA ASP A 247 7.18 3.18 3.75
C ASP A 247 6.59 3.47 5.13
N SER A 248 5.42 2.88 5.44
CA SER A 248 4.79 3.01 6.76
C SER A 248 5.33 1.99 7.78
N GLY A 249 6.12 1.02 7.33
CA GLY A 249 6.71 -0.02 8.17
C GLY A 249 7.93 0.42 8.96
N ALA A 250 8.18 -0.28 10.06
CA ALA A 250 9.44 -0.15 10.81
C ALA A 250 10.64 -0.42 9.89
N LEU A 251 11.72 0.34 10.07
CA LEU A 251 12.90 0.21 9.22
C LEU A 251 13.59 -1.14 9.36
N ALA A 252 13.60 -1.70 10.58
CA ALA A 252 14.14 -3.01 10.88
C ALA A 252 13.14 -3.83 11.71
N LEU A 253 12.92 -5.09 11.33
CA LEU A 253 12.02 -6.01 12.02
C LEU A 253 12.76 -7.18 12.65
N SER A 254 12.22 -7.71 13.75
CA SER A 254 12.70 -9.00 14.27
C SER A 254 12.27 -10.15 13.36
N PHE A 255 12.99 -11.27 13.33
CA PHE A 255 12.63 -12.45 12.53
C PHE A 255 11.18 -12.88 12.76
N ASN A 256 10.73 -12.98 14.01
CA ASN A 256 9.34 -13.36 14.33
C ASN A 256 8.30 -12.39 13.73
N ALA A 257 8.57 -11.08 13.77
CA ALA A 257 7.67 -10.07 13.19
C ALA A 257 7.64 -10.14 11.66
N MET A 258 8.80 -10.42 11.04
CA MET A 258 8.92 -10.63 9.61
C MET A 258 8.19 -11.91 9.16
N GLU A 259 8.34 -13.00 9.91
CA GLU A 259 7.61 -14.25 9.66
C GLU A 259 6.11 -14.04 9.71
N GLN A 260 5.61 -13.41 10.78
CA GLN A 260 4.19 -13.15 10.95
C GLN A 260 3.64 -12.31 9.81
N TYR A 261 4.36 -11.27 9.38
CA TYR A 261 3.94 -10.46 8.24
C TYR A 261 3.81 -11.28 6.96
N TYR A 262 4.84 -12.05 6.60
CA TYR A 262 4.83 -12.81 5.35
C TYR A 262 3.81 -13.97 5.37
N GLN A 263 3.52 -14.53 6.54
CA GLN A 263 2.48 -15.55 6.71
C GLN A 263 1.07 -14.95 6.60
N ASP A 264 0.79 -13.84 7.28
CA ASP A 264 -0.56 -13.28 7.41
C ASP A 264 -0.95 -12.35 6.24
N GLN A 265 0.01 -11.59 5.71
CA GLN A 265 -0.24 -10.46 4.79
C GLN A 265 0.56 -10.52 3.48
N GLY A 266 1.55 -11.41 3.37
CA GLY A 266 2.47 -11.42 2.25
C GLY A 266 1.79 -11.70 0.90
N ARG A 267 1.96 -10.77 -0.05
CA ARG A 267 1.35 -10.77 -1.38
C ARG A 267 2.19 -11.49 -2.43
N ASP A 268 1.59 -11.81 -3.58
CA ASP A 268 2.28 -12.55 -4.65
C ASP A 268 3.37 -11.75 -5.34
N TRP A 269 3.21 -10.43 -5.47
CA TRP A 269 4.30 -9.58 -5.95
C TRP A 269 5.46 -9.49 -4.94
N GLU A 270 5.20 -9.61 -3.62
CA GLU A 270 6.25 -9.67 -2.60
C GLU A 270 7.01 -10.99 -2.69
N ARG A 271 6.32 -12.09 -3.02
CA ARG A 271 6.98 -13.37 -3.34
C ARG A 271 7.87 -13.26 -4.57
N TYR A 272 7.37 -12.61 -5.62
CA TYR A 272 8.13 -12.32 -6.83
C TYR A 272 9.42 -11.55 -6.51
N ALA A 273 9.33 -10.47 -5.73
CA ALA A 273 10.50 -9.71 -5.30
C ALA A 273 11.47 -10.53 -4.43
N MET A 274 10.94 -11.33 -3.49
CA MET A 274 11.74 -12.16 -2.57
C MET A 274 12.48 -13.32 -3.24
N ILE A 275 12.17 -13.69 -4.50
CA ILE A 275 13.01 -14.63 -5.27
C ILE A 275 14.45 -14.16 -5.36
N LYS A 276 14.65 -12.84 -5.46
CA LYS A 276 15.97 -12.22 -5.52
C LYS A 276 16.49 -11.83 -4.13
N GLY A 277 15.78 -12.14 -3.04
CA GLY A 277 16.16 -11.75 -1.69
C GLY A 277 17.29 -12.59 -1.12
N ARG A 278 18.51 -12.04 -1.08
CA ARG A 278 19.72 -12.73 -0.59
C ARG A 278 20.29 -12.05 0.65
N ILE A 279 20.69 -12.83 1.64
CA ILE A 279 21.40 -12.30 2.83
C ILE A 279 22.81 -11.87 2.43
N LEU A 280 23.12 -10.59 2.62
CA LEU A 280 24.42 -10.01 2.34
C LEU A 280 25.42 -10.28 3.47
N GLY A 281 26.68 -10.53 3.13
CA GLY A 281 27.74 -10.80 4.11
C GLY A 281 27.51 -12.05 4.95
N ALA A 282 26.71 -13.00 4.45
CA ALA A 282 26.33 -14.20 5.19
C ALA A 282 27.55 -15.10 5.46
N GLN A 283 27.79 -15.40 6.72
CA GLN A 283 28.81 -16.39 7.12
C GLN A 283 28.14 -17.75 7.33
N ALA A 284 28.67 -18.81 6.70
CA ALA A 284 28.10 -20.15 6.80
C ALA A 284 28.09 -20.71 8.24
N THR A 285 28.93 -20.18 9.13
CA THR A 285 29.01 -20.54 10.54
C THR A 285 27.97 -19.85 11.42
N ASP A 286 27.28 -18.81 10.92
CA ASP A 286 26.27 -18.08 11.69
C ASP A 286 24.93 -18.83 11.68
N PRO A 287 24.43 -19.29 12.84
CA PRO A 287 23.19 -20.06 12.91
C PRO A 287 21.95 -19.26 12.48
N ASN A 288 21.95 -17.94 12.65
CA ASN A 288 20.80 -17.10 12.32
C ASN A 288 20.60 -16.96 10.79
N VAL A 289 21.66 -17.15 9.99
CA VAL A 289 21.55 -17.16 8.52
C VAL A 289 20.65 -18.32 8.09
N ALA A 290 20.88 -19.52 8.63
CA ALA A 290 20.06 -20.69 8.34
C ALA A 290 18.62 -20.52 8.84
N VAL A 291 18.43 -19.91 10.01
CA VAL A 291 17.09 -19.59 10.55
C VAL A 291 16.33 -18.67 9.60
N LEU A 292 16.93 -17.55 9.19
CA LEU A 292 16.30 -16.58 8.30
C LEU A 292 15.99 -17.18 6.92
N GLN A 293 16.90 -17.99 6.36
CA GLN A 293 16.65 -18.71 5.10
C GLN A 293 15.47 -19.68 5.21
N ASN A 294 15.38 -20.44 6.30
CA ASN A 294 14.28 -21.39 6.53
C ASN A 294 12.94 -20.70 6.77
N LEU A 295 12.94 -19.49 7.33
CA LEU A 295 11.76 -18.65 7.51
C LEU A 295 11.24 -18.13 6.15
N LEU A 296 12.12 -17.64 5.29
CA LEU A 296 11.74 -17.03 4.01
C LEU A 296 11.38 -18.05 2.93
N ARG A 297 12.03 -19.23 2.94
CA ARG A 297 11.88 -20.23 1.87
C ARG A 297 10.41 -20.70 1.65
N PRO A 298 9.61 -21.03 2.68
CA PRO A 298 8.21 -21.44 2.49
C PRO A 298 7.32 -20.33 1.94
N PHE A 299 7.65 -19.07 2.25
CA PHE A 299 6.92 -17.91 1.73
C PHE A 299 7.13 -17.75 0.23
N VAL A 300 8.39 -17.83 -0.22
CA VAL A 300 8.79 -17.66 -1.64
C VAL A 300 8.38 -18.86 -2.49
N TYR A 301 8.75 -20.07 -2.07
CA TYR A 301 8.61 -21.29 -2.87
C TYR A 301 7.50 -22.21 -2.33
N ARG A 302 6.27 -21.95 -2.77
CA ARG A 302 5.10 -22.74 -2.37
C ARG A 302 5.19 -24.18 -2.90
N ARG A 303 4.92 -25.16 -2.03
CA ARG A 303 4.90 -26.59 -2.43
C ARG A 303 3.66 -26.96 -3.26
N TYR A 304 2.55 -26.27 -3.02
CA TYR A 304 1.28 -26.44 -3.70
C TYR A 304 0.92 -25.14 -4.41
N ILE A 305 0.62 -25.26 -5.71
CA ILE A 305 0.18 -24.16 -6.56
C ILE A 305 -1.25 -24.49 -6.97
N ASP A 306 -2.17 -23.59 -6.65
CA ASP A 306 -3.55 -23.66 -7.07
C ASP A 306 -3.80 -22.68 -8.23
N PHE A 307 -5.04 -22.67 -8.74
CA PHE A 307 -5.42 -21.79 -9.83
C PHE A 307 -5.32 -20.30 -9.47
N SER A 308 -5.48 -19.94 -8.20
CA SER A 308 -5.40 -18.54 -7.75
C SER A 308 -4.00 -17.95 -7.95
N VAL A 309 -2.95 -18.75 -7.72
CA VAL A 309 -1.57 -18.33 -7.97
C VAL A 309 -1.32 -18.11 -9.46
N ILE A 310 -1.82 -19.01 -10.32
CA ILE A 310 -1.69 -18.85 -11.77
C ILE A 310 -2.40 -17.59 -12.25
N GLN A 311 -3.58 -17.29 -11.71
CA GLN A 311 -4.31 -16.07 -12.01
C GLN A 311 -3.54 -14.82 -11.55
N ALA A 312 -2.96 -14.83 -10.35
CA ALA A 312 -2.13 -13.72 -9.87
C ALA A 312 -0.90 -13.47 -10.77
N LEU A 313 -0.27 -14.53 -11.29
CA LEU A 313 0.83 -14.41 -12.26
C LEU A 313 0.36 -13.82 -13.60
N ARG A 314 -0.84 -14.18 -14.08
CA ARG A 314 -1.45 -13.59 -15.28
C ARG A 314 -1.76 -12.11 -15.09
N GLU A 315 -2.33 -11.73 -13.95
CA GLU A 315 -2.59 -10.33 -13.61
C GLU A 315 -1.28 -9.52 -13.60
N MET A 316 -0.20 -10.07 -13.03
CA MET A 316 1.12 -9.42 -13.08
C MET A 316 1.67 -9.30 -14.52
N LYS A 317 1.52 -10.34 -15.35
CA LYS A 317 1.89 -10.30 -16.78
C LYS A 317 1.14 -9.18 -17.50
N GLN A 318 -0.18 -9.14 -17.36
CA GLN A 318 -1.04 -8.12 -17.98
C GLN A 318 -0.70 -6.71 -17.50
N LYS A 319 -0.37 -6.52 -16.21
CA LYS A 319 0.12 -5.24 -15.68
C LYS A 319 1.39 -4.77 -16.39
N ILE A 320 2.37 -5.66 -16.59
CA ILE A 320 3.60 -5.34 -17.35
C ILE A 320 3.24 -4.89 -18.78
N GLU A 321 2.37 -5.62 -19.47
CA GLU A 321 2.00 -5.31 -20.85
C GLU A 321 1.19 -4.02 -21.01
N ARG A 322 0.28 -3.75 -20.07
CA ARG A 322 -0.51 -2.52 -20.04
C ARG A 322 0.40 -1.31 -19.77
N GLU A 323 1.36 -1.43 -18.85
CA GLU A 323 2.32 -0.36 -18.57
C GLU A 323 3.17 0.00 -19.79
N VAL A 324 3.68 -1.00 -20.52
CA VAL A 324 4.44 -0.80 -21.77
C VAL A 324 3.62 -0.04 -22.81
N ARG A 325 2.36 -0.45 -23.02
CA ARG A 325 1.44 0.19 -23.97
C ARG A 325 1.09 1.62 -23.54
N ARG A 326 0.73 1.80 -22.27
CA ARG A 326 0.30 3.07 -21.68
C ARG A 326 1.37 4.14 -21.74
N ARG A 327 2.62 3.80 -21.42
CA ARG A 327 3.74 4.76 -21.35
C ARG A 327 4.47 4.96 -22.69
N ASN A 328 4.05 4.25 -23.75
CA ASN A 328 4.67 4.27 -25.07
C ASN A 328 6.21 4.11 -25.01
N LEU A 329 6.68 3.14 -24.23
CA LEU A 329 8.10 2.94 -23.90
C LEU A 329 8.86 2.26 -25.06
N THR A 330 9.08 2.99 -26.16
CA THR A 330 9.77 2.47 -27.36
C THR A 330 11.29 2.41 -27.20
N ASP A 331 11.88 3.42 -26.56
CA ASP A 331 13.33 3.58 -26.46
C ASP A 331 13.87 3.28 -25.05
N ASN A 332 13.19 2.40 -24.30
CA ASN A 332 13.59 1.98 -22.96
C ASN A 332 14.06 0.52 -22.95
N ILE A 333 15.33 0.30 -22.63
CA ILE A 333 16.00 -1.00 -22.70
C ILE A 333 15.48 -1.99 -21.63
N LYS A 334 14.98 -1.46 -20.50
CA LYS A 334 14.51 -2.25 -19.37
C LYS A 334 13.00 -2.48 -19.39
N LEU A 335 12.25 -1.40 -19.56
CA LEU A 335 10.78 -1.36 -19.43
C LEU A 335 10.05 -1.47 -20.76
N GLY A 336 10.72 -1.31 -21.90
CA GLY A 336 10.10 -1.49 -23.21
C GLY A 336 9.74 -2.96 -23.50
N ALA A 337 8.91 -3.17 -24.53
CA ALA A 337 8.54 -4.52 -24.97
C ALA A 337 9.79 -5.35 -25.32
N GLY A 338 9.87 -6.57 -24.80
CA GLY A 338 11.06 -7.43 -24.96
C GLY A 338 12.29 -6.96 -24.18
N GLY A 339 12.15 -6.01 -23.25
CA GLY A 339 13.23 -5.50 -22.43
C GLY A 339 13.65 -6.44 -21.29
N ILE A 340 14.62 -5.98 -20.49
CA ILE A 340 15.22 -6.76 -19.39
C ILE A 340 14.16 -7.26 -18.38
N ARG A 341 13.15 -6.43 -18.07
CA ARG A 341 12.08 -6.77 -17.12
C ARG A 341 11.23 -7.95 -17.59
N GLU A 342 10.99 -8.09 -18.90
CA GLU A 342 10.27 -9.25 -19.42
C GLU A 342 11.09 -10.54 -19.28
N ILE A 343 12.42 -10.48 -19.48
CA ILE A 343 13.32 -11.63 -19.25
C ILE A 343 13.30 -12.03 -17.77
N GLU A 344 13.43 -11.06 -16.86
CA GLU A 344 13.34 -11.28 -15.41
C GLU A 344 12.01 -11.94 -15.04
N PHE A 345 10.89 -11.46 -15.61
CA PHE A 345 9.57 -12.02 -15.39
C PHE A 345 9.44 -13.46 -15.89
N ILE A 346 9.90 -13.77 -17.11
CA ILE A 346 9.88 -15.14 -17.65
C ILE A 346 10.54 -16.12 -16.70
N VAL A 347 11.77 -15.81 -16.27
CA VAL A 347 12.55 -16.71 -15.42
C VAL A 347 11.91 -16.86 -14.03
N GLN A 348 11.53 -15.75 -13.40
CA GLN A 348 10.96 -15.76 -12.05
C GLN A 348 9.58 -16.41 -11.97
N VAL A 349 8.76 -16.32 -13.02
CA VAL A 349 7.48 -17.04 -13.11
C VAL A 349 7.68 -18.55 -12.95
N PHE A 350 8.67 -19.12 -13.63
CA PHE A 350 8.97 -20.54 -13.49
C PHE A 350 9.49 -20.89 -12.10
N GLN A 351 10.25 -20.01 -11.47
CA GLN A 351 10.68 -20.17 -10.08
C GLN A 351 9.47 -20.19 -9.11
N LEU A 352 8.48 -19.31 -9.28
CA LEU A 352 7.28 -19.30 -8.44
C LEU A 352 6.42 -20.56 -8.63
N ILE A 353 6.27 -21.04 -9.87
CA ILE A 353 5.43 -22.21 -10.18
C ILE A 353 6.11 -23.53 -9.77
N ARG A 354 7.42 -23.67 -10.04
CA ARG A 354 8.14 -24.95 -9.92
C ARG A 354 9.17 -24.99 -8.80
N GLY A 355 9.65 -23.85 -8.32
CA GLY A 355 10.72 -23.78 -7.31
C GLY A 355 10.39 -24.49 -6.00
N GLY A 356 9.11 -24.60 -5.61
CA GLY A 356 8.73 -25.38 -4.42
C GLY A 356 8.92 -26.90 -4.55
N ARG A 357 9.11 -27.42 -5.77
CA ARG A 357 9.35 -28.85 -6.07
C ARG A 357 10.73 -29.09 -6.66
N GLU A 358 11.25 -28.12 -7.41
CA GLU A 358 12.54 -28.18 -8.09
C GLU A 358 13.55 -27.28 -7.38
N ILE A 359 14.41 -27.88 -6.56
CA ILE A 359 15.42 -27.14 -5.77
C ILE A 359 16.40 -26.39 -6.69
N ALA A 360 16.68 -26.93 -7.89
CA ALA A 360 17.52 -26.28 -8.88
C ALA A 360 17.02 -24.89 -9.30
N LEU A 361 15.72 -24.60 -9.14
CA LEU A 361 15.12 -23.30 -9.44
C LEU A 361 15.09 -22.34 -8.25
N GLN A 362 15.68 -22.71 -7.10
CA GLN A 362 15.78 -21.85 -5.91
C GLN A 362 17.06 -21.00 -5.88
N GLN A 363 17.62 -20.69 -7.06
CA GLN A 363 18.81 -19.87 -7.21
C GLN A 363 18.42 -18.40 -7.45
N HIS A 364 19.34 -17.48 -7.15
CA HIS A 364 19.09 -16.04 -7.30
C HIS A 364 19.58 -15.50 -8.65
N GLU A 365 20.62 -16.09 -9.27
CA GLU A 365 21.18 -15.61 -10.53
C GLU A 365 20.37 -16.10 -11.74
N LEU A 366 19.92 -15.17 -12.59
CA LEU A 366 19.08 -15.42 -13.77
C LEU A 366 19.78 -16.30 -14.80
N LEU A 367 21.06 -16.03 -15.07
CA LEU A 367 21.82 -16.77 -16.08
C LEU A 367 22.06 -18.23 -15.68
N ASN A 368 22.10 -18.54 -14.38
CA ASN A 368 22.24 -19.91 -13.89
C ASN A 368 20.91 -20.69 -13.98
N LEU A 369 19.79 -19.98 -13.98
CA LEU A 369 18.45 -20.58 -14.08
C LEU A 369 18.07 -20.96 -15.51
N LEU A 370 18.51 -20.21 -16.53
CA LEU A 370 18.14 -20.48 -17.93
C LEU A 370 18.45 -21.94 -18.37
N PRO A 371 19.65 -22.50 -18.12
CA PRO A 371 19.93 -23.90 -18.42
C PRO A 371 19.05 -24.89 -17.66
N GLU A 372 18.69 -24.57 -16.41
CA GLU A 372 17.80 -25.43 -15.61
C GLU A 372 16.37 -25.44 -16.15
N LEU A 373 15.86 -24.30 -16.64
CA LEU A 373 14.55 -24.22 -17.29
C LEU A 373 14.49 -25.08 -18.56
N SER A 374 15.55 -25.05 -19.36
CA SER A 374 15.71 -25.88 -20.56
C SER A 374 15.82 -27.37 -20.22
N ARG A 375 16.64 -27.73 -19.22
CA ARG A 375 16.79 -29.10 -18.72
C ARG A 375 15.47 -29.70 -18.22
N LEU A 376 14.61 -28.86 -17.63
CA LEU A 376 13.28 -29.25 -17.15
C LEU A 376 12.20 -29.22 -18.25
N ASN A 377 12.57 -28.91 -19.51
CA ASN A 377 11.67 -28.76 -20.65
C ASN A 377 10.56 -27.71 -20.42
N LEU A 378 10.87 -26.64 -19.65
CA LEU A 378 9.96 -25.52 -19.43
C LEU A 378 10.06 -24.48 -20.56
N ILE A 379 11.24 -24.40 -21.19
CA ILE A 379 11.53 -23.63 -22.40
C ILE A 379 12.34 -24.51 -23.37
N SER A 380 12.37 -24.16 -24.66
CA SER A 380 13.22 -24.84 -25.62
C SER A 380 14.69 -24.39 -25.52
N ILE A 381 15.61 -25.20 -26.04
CA ILE A 381 17.05 -24.86 -26.12
C ILE A 381 17.27 -23.58 -26.94
N GLU A 382 16.46 -23.38 -27.99
CA GLU A 382 16.49 -22.15 -28.79
C GLU A 382 16.08 -20.93 -27.96
N GLN A 383 14.99 -21.05 -27.19
CA GLN A 383 14.52 -19.98 -26.29
C GLN A 383 15.53 -19.67 -25.19
N GLU A 384 16.17 -20.69 -24.61
CA GLU A 384 17.25 -20.51 -23.64
C GLU A 384 18.39 -19.67 -24.23
N SER A 385 18.89 -20.07 -25.41
CA SER A 385 19.96 -19.36 -26.13
C SER A 385 19.54 -17.93 -26.45
N ASP A 386 18.33 -17.73 -26.98
CA ASP A 386 17.81 -16.41 -27.34
C ASP A 386 17.68 -15.48 -26.13
N LEU A 387 17.15 -15.98 -25.01
CA LEU A 387 17.04 -15.23 -23.75
C LEU A 387 18.42 -14.89 -23.17
N ARG A 388 19.38 -15.83 -23.19
CA ARG A 388 20.75 -15.60 -22.72
C ARG A 388 21.42 -14.47 -23.51
N HIS A 389 21.41 -14.56 -24.84
CA HIS A 389 22.04 -13.55 -25.69
C HIS A 389 21.32 -12.20 -25.58
N ALA A 390 19.98 -12.19 -25.54
CA ALA A 390 19.23 -10.95 -25.34
C ALA A 390 19.55 -10.31 -24.00
N TYR A 391 19.59 -11.09 -22.91
CA TYR A 391 19.93 -10.57 -21.59
C TYR A 391 21.33 -9.95 -21.57
N LEU A 392 22.35 -10.65 -22.06
CA LEU A 392 23.72 -10.15 -22.08
C LEU A 392 23.88 -8.89 -22.95
N PHE A 393 23.24 -8.85 -24.12
CA PHE A 393 23.27 -7.67 -24.98
C PHE A 393 22.58 -6.46 -24.34
N LEU A 394 21.37 -6.64 -23.79
CA LEU A 394 20.63 -5.56 -23.11
C LEU A 394 21.37 -5.06 -21.87
N ARG A 395 21.97 -5.97 -21.08
CA ARG A 395 22.79 -5.63 -19.91
C ARG A 395 24.07 -4.91 -20.29
N ARG A 396 24.73 -5.29 -21.38
CA ARG A 396 25.88 -4.56 -21.94
C ARG A 396 25.49 -3.13 -22.32
N ALA A 397 24.41 -2.97 -23.06
CA ALA A 397 23.92 -1.65 -23.48
C ALA A 397 23.54 -0.77 -22.28
N GLU A 398 22.78 -1.31 -21.31
CA GLU A 398 22.38 -0.60 -20.09
C GLU A 398 23.61 -0.19 -19.25
N ASN A 399 24.56 -1.10 -19.04
CA ASN A 399 25.77 -0.80 -18.27
C ASN A 399 26.63 0.28 -18.92
N VAL A 400 26.79 0.24 -20.26
CA VAL A 400 27.55 1.26 -20.99
C VAL A 400 26.87 2.60 -20.84
N LEU A 401 25.56 2.67 -21.08
CA LEU A 401 24.75 3.88 -20.96
C LEU A 401 24.88 4.53 -19.57
N GLN A 402 24.81 3.73 -18.51
CA GLN A 402 24.95 4.22 -17.13
C GLN A 402 26.40 4.63 -16.82
N ALA A 403 27.40 3.88 -17.29
CA ALA A 403 28.81 4.16 -17.06
C ALA A 403 29.30 5.45 -17.71
N ILE A 404 28.59 6.02 -18.68
CA ILE A 404 28.99 7.28 -19.35
C ILE A 404 29.14 8.40 -18.32
N LYS A 405 28.14 8.56 -17.44
CA LYS A 405 28.08 9.66 -16.46
C LYS A 405 27.81 9.18 -15.03
N ASP A 406 27.82 7.87 -14.80
CA ASP A 406 27.38 7.25 -13.55
C ASP A 406 25.92 7.62 -13.20
N GLN A 407 25.05 7.67 -14.21
CA GLN A 407 23.66 8.10 -14.07
C GLN A 407 22.69 6.94 -14.28
N GLN A 408 21.61 6.92 -13.51
CA GLN A 408 20.55 5.93 -13.69
C GLN A 408 19.72 6.33 -14.90
N THR A 409 20.00 5.68 -16.01
CA THR A 409 19.21 5.79 -17.21
C THR A 409 19.01 4.40 -17.80
N GLN A 410 17.86 4.23 -18.44
CA GLN A 410 17.44 3.05 -19.20
C GLN A 410 16.93 3.47 -20.57
N GLN A 411 17.01 4.77 -20.90
CA GLN A 411 16.53 5.35 -22.13
C GLN A 411 17.69 5.49 -23.11
N LEU A 412 17.47 5.09 -24.36
CA LEU A 412 18.48 5.24 -25.41
C LEU A 412 18.81 6.74 -25.63
N PRO A 413 20.07 7.07 -25.96
CA PRO A 413 20.50 8.44 -26.08
C PRO A 413 20.04 9.10 -27.39
N ASP A 414 19.68 10.37 -27.30
CA ASP A 414 19.35 11.20 -28.46
C ASP A 414 20.56 11.90 -29.08
N ASN A 415 21.64 12.05 -28.30
CA ASN A 415 22.84 12.74 -28.74
C ASN A 415 23.78 11.80 -29.52
N GLU A 416 24.43 12.33 -30.53
CA GLU A 416 25.28 11.56 -31.44
C GLU A 416 26.50 10.91 -30.75
N LEU A 417 27.06 11.57 -29.74
CA LEU A 417 28.26 11.09 -29.04
C LEU A 417 27.97 9.80 -28.27
N ASP A 418 26.88 9.77 -27.50
CA ASP A 418 26.50 8.60 -26.70
C ASP A 418 25.98 7.46 -27.58
N ARG A 419 25.40 7.77 -28.75
CA ARG A 419 25.10 6.76 -29.78
C ARG A 419 26.37 6.08 -30.29
N GLN A 420 27.42 6.85 -30.57
CA GLN A 420 28.72 6.30 -30.99
C GLN A 420 29.38 5.45 -29.89
N ARG A 421 29.25 5.84 -28.62
CA ARG A 421 29.68 5.02 -27.47
C ARG A 421 28.99 3.66 -27.44
N LEU A 422 27.66 3.62 -27.59
CA LEU A 422 26.90 2.36 -27.63
C LEU A 422 27.27 1.51 -28.84
N ILE A 423 27.40 2.11 -30.03
CA ILE A 423 27.86 1.41 -31.24
C ILE A 423 29.21 0.75 -30.99
N PHE A 424 30.19 1.50 -30.48
CA PHE A 424 31.52 0.98 -30.20
C PHE A 424 31.49 -0.16 -29.18
N ALA A 425 30.77 0.02 -28.06
CA ALA A 425 30.79 -0.94 -26.96
C ALA A 425 29.95 -2.20 -27.20
N CYS A 426 28.95 -2.15 -28.09
CA CYS A 426 28.06 -3.28 -28.38
C CYS A 426 28.38 -4.00 -29.70
N ALA A 427 29.21 -3.41 -30.58
CA ALA A 427 29.65 -4.08 -31.81
C ALA A 427 30.47 -5.34 -31.53
N GLU A 428 31.36 -5.29 -30.53
CA GLU A 428 32.13 -6.43 -30.07
C GLU A 428 32.34 -6.38 -28.56
N PHE A 429 32.06 -7.48 -27.86
CA PHE A 429 32.34 -7.63 -26.45
C PHE A 429 32.52 -9.10 -26.07
N THR A 430 33.10 -9.36 -24.90
CA THR A 430 33.30 -10.71 -24.37
C THR A 430 32.17 -11.14 -23.44
N GLN A 431 31.82 -12.42 -23.53
CA GLN A 431 30.87 -13.10 -22.64
C GLN A 431 31.39 -14.49 -22.28
N TRP A 432 30.76 -15.16 -21.32
CA TRP A 432 31.10 -16.56 -21.04
C TRP A 432 30.58 -17.51 -22.12
N GLY A 433 31.47 -18.42 -22.55
CA GLY A 433 31.14 -19.60 -23.33
C GLY A 433 30.54 -20.72 -22.47
N ALA A 434 30.33 -21.89 -23.08
CA ALA A 434 29.67 -23.02 -22.43
C ALA A 434 30.46 -23.63 -21.26
N GLN A 435 31.78 -23.42 -21.22
CA GLN A 435 32.69 -23.90 -20.19
C GLN A 435 33.22 -22.75 -19.31
N GLN A 436 32.52 -21.60 -19.29
CA GLN A 436 32.91 -20.36 -18.59
C GLN A 436 34.24 -19.74 -19.07
N GLU A 437 34.66 -20.07 -20.28
CA GLU A 437 35.75 -19.42 -20.98
C GLU A 437 35.32 -18.06 -21.55
N SER A 438 36.23 -17.10 -21.64
CA SER A 438 35.95 -15.79 -22.24
C SER A 438 35.93 -15.90 -23.77
N VAL A 439 34.78 -15.60 -24.38
CA VAL A 439 34.57 -15.65 -25.84
C VAL A 439 34.18 -14.28 -26.35
N SER A 440 34.80 -13.82 -27.44
CA SER A 440 34.39 -12.58 -28.12
C SER A 440 33.15 -12.83 -28.98
N VAL A 441 32.16 -11.95 -28.87
CA VAL A 441 30.95 -11.94 -29.66
C VAL A 441 30.89 -10.66 -30.45
N THR A 442 30.69 -10.80 -31.76
CA THR A 442 30.61 -9.68 -32.70
C THR A 442 29.22 -9.59 -33.29
N TYR A 443 28.66 -8.39 -33.27
CA TYR A 443 27.41 -8.04 -33.93
C TYR A 443 27.68 -7.18 -35.17
N PRO A 444 26.85 -7.28 -36.22
CA PRO A 444 27.00 -6.48 -37.45
C PRO A 444 26.52 -5.04 -37.24
N ILE A 445 27.14 -4.33 -36.30
CA ILE A 445 26.80 -2.95 -35.92
C ILE A 445 27.86 -2.02 -36.50
N HIS A 446 27.43 -1.14 -37.41
CA HIS A 446 28.29 -0.19 -38.12
C HIS A 446 27.84 1.26 -37.91
N ASP A 447 26.58 1.45 -37.54
CA ASP A 447 25.90 2.72 -37.35
C ASP A 447 24.74 2.57 -36.35
N TRP A 448 24.02 3.66 -36.09
CA TRP A 448 22.91 3.65 -35.14
C TRP A 448 21.72 2.80 -35.62
N ALA A 449 21.47 2.77 -36.94
CA ALA A 449 20.37 1.99 -37.50
C ALA A 449 20.60 0.48 -37.35
N SER A 450 21.82 0.01 -37.59
CA SER A 450 22.22 -1.40 -37.38
C SER A 450 22.24 -1.77 -35.90
N PHE A 451 22.62 -0.87 -34.99
CA PHE A 451 22.46 -1.06 -33.55
C PHE A 451 20.99 -1.29 -33.16
N LEU A 452 20.08 -0.43 -33.63
CA LEU A 452 18.65 -0.57 -33.35
C LEU A 452 18.06 -1.86 -33.93
N ALA A 453 18.51 -2.30 -35.12
CA ALA A 453 18.06 -3.55 -35.72
C ALA A 453 18.43 -4.77 -34.85
N VAL A 454 19.66 -4.82 -34.35
CA VAL A 454 20.13 -5.89 -33.44
C VAL A 454 19.36 -5.84 -32.12
N LEU A 455 19.16 -4.66 -31.54
CA LEU A 455 18.36 -4.48 -30.33
C LEU A 455 16.93 -4.99 -30.50
N GLN A 456 16.25 -4.59 -31.57
CA GLN A 456 14.87 -5.00 -31.88
C GLN A 456 14.76 -6.49 -32.17
N GLU A 457 15.79 -7.12 -32.76
CA GLU A 457 15.83 -8.56 -32.92
C GLU A 457 15.84 -9.29 -31.57
N HIS A 458 16.71 -8.87 -30.64
CA HIS A 458 16.72 -9.44 -29.29
C HIS A 458 15.39 -9.21 -28.57
N GLN A 459 14.84 -8.00 -28.62
CA GLN A 459 13.54 -7.68 -28.01
C GLN A 459 12.40 -8.53 -28.58
N ARG A 460 12.35 -8.74 -29.90
CA ARG A 460 11.35 -9.60 -30.55
C ARG A 460 11.43 -11.06 -30.08
N LYS A 461 12.65 -11.58 -29.91
CA LYS A 461 12.87 -12.94 -29.38
C LYS A 461 12.35 -13.08 -27.94
N VAL A 462 12.68 -12.12 -27.07
CA VAL A 462 12.17 -12.07 -25.70
C VAL A 462 10.64 -11.99 -25.68
N ARG A 463 10.08 -11.07 -26.48
CA ARG A 463 8.63 -10.84 -26.54
C ARG A 463 7.86 -12.07 -26.99
N SER A 464 8.40 -12.83 -27.94
CA SER A 464 7.83 -14.11 -28.39
C SER A 464 7.69 -15.11 -27.24
N VAL A 465 8.73 -15.26 -26.42
CA VAL A 465 8.68 -16.12 -25.23
C VAL A 465 7.69 -15.57 -24.20
N PHE A 466 7.74 -14.26 -23.93
CA PHE A 466 6.87 -13.60 -22.96
C PHE A 466 5.38 -13.75 -23.29
N GLN A 467 4.99 -13.63 -24.56
CA GLN A 467 3.61 -13.80 -25.00
C GLN A 467 3.11 -15.23 -24.80
N SER A 468 3.96 -16.22 -25.08
CA SER A 468 3.64 -17.64 -24.88
C SER A 468 3.56 -18.06 -23.40
N LEU A 469 4.05 -17.21 -22.49
CA LEU A 469 4.15 -17.49 -21.06
C LEU A 469 2.76 -17.44 -20.40
N ILE A 470 2.35 -18.55 -19.77
CA ILE A 470 1.07 -18.72 -19.06
C ILE A 470 -0.12 -18.27 -19.93
N GLY A 471 -0.66 -19.20 -20.72
CA GLY A 471 -1.70 -18.91 -21.73
C GLY A 471 -2.81 -17.98 -21.25
N ASP A 472 -3.17 -17.02 -22.11
CA ASP A 472 -4.19 -16.02 -21.83
C ASP A 472 -5.58 -16.69 -21.83
N GLU A 473 -6.43 -16.36 -20.86
CA GLU A 473 -7.85 -16.63 -21.04
C GLU A 473 -8.35 -15.80 -22.22
N GLN A 474 -9.19 -16.42 -23.05
CA GLN A 474 -9.88 -15.72 -24.13
C GLN A 474 -10.46 -14.43 -23.55
N GLU A 475 -10.12 -13.30 -24.16
CA GLU A 475 -10.68 -11.99 -23.87
C GLU A 475 -12.21 -12.08 -23.93
N GLU A 476 -12.85 -12.41 -22.81
CA GLU A 476 -14.24 -12.01 -22.60
C GLU A 476 -14.17 -10.49 -22.58
N ASN A 477 -14.78 -9.87 -23.59
CA ASN A 477 -14.91 -8.43 -23.80
C ASN A 477 -15.35 -7.66 -22.53
N THR A 478 -14.46 -7.49 -21.56
CA THR A 478 -14.53 -6.41 -20.58
C THR A 478 -14.01 -5.20 -21.31
N SER A 479 -14.92 -4.33 -21.75
CA SER A 479 -14.58 -2.95 -22.11
C SER A 479 -13.61 -2.41 -21.07
N GLU A 480 -12.39 -2.05 -21.47
CA GLU A 480 -11.33 -1.54 -20.60
C GLU A 480 -11.91 -0.47 -19.65
N ASN A 481 -12.12 -0.81 -18.38
CA ASN A 481 -12.61 0.16 -17.42
C ASN A 481 -11.41 0.99 -16.98
N ALA A 482 -11.39 2.28 -17.34
CA ALA A 482 -10.29 3.20 -17.04
C ALA A 482 -9.94 3.31 -15.54
N TRP A 483 -10.82 2.82 -14.65
CA TRP A 483 -10.63 2.82 -13.21
C TRP A 483 -10.01 1.54 -12.64
N GLU A 484 -9.70 0.51 -13.44
CA GLU A 484 -9.18 -0.78 -12.96
C GLU A 484 -7.95 -0.65 -12.06
N ASP A 485 -7.03 0.25 -12.39
CA ASP A 485 -5.77 0.42 -11.67
C ASP A 485 -5.85 1.54 -10.59
N PHE A 486 -7.04 2.08 -10.30
CA PHE A 486 -7.21 3.23 -9.39
C PHE A 486 -6.58 3.04 -7.99
N LEU A 487 -6.58 1.81 -7.48
CA LEU A 487 -6.07 1.47 -6.15
C LEU A 487 -4.58 1.09 -6.12
N GLU A 488 -3.91 1.10 -7.28
CA GLU A 488 -2.49 0.78 -7.39
C GLU A 488 -1.62 2.00 -7.06
N THR A 489 -0.40 1.75 -6.56
CA THR A 489 0.50 2.77 -6.03
C THR A 489 1.05 3.74 -7.10
N ASP A 490 1.09 3.31 -8.37
CA ASP A 490 1.74 4.03 -9.47
C ASP A 490 0.76 4.83 -10.34
N PHE A 491 -0.49 4.99 -9.90
CA PHE A 491 -1.52 5.68 -10.67
C PHE A 491 -1.29 7.20 -10.64
N ASP A 492 -1.00 7.77 -11.81
CA ASP A 492 -0.56 9.16 -12.01
C ASP A 492 -1.72 10.17 -11.89
N GLU A 493 -1.41 11.36 -11.38
CA GLU A 493 -2.35 12.48 -11.23
C GLU A 493 -2.83 13.00 -12.59
N GLN A 494 -1.93 13.05 -13.58
CA GLN A 494 -2.28 13.48 -14.94
C GLN A 494 -3.24 12.50 -15.63
N GLU A 495 -3.17 11.21 -15.29
CA GLU A 495 -4.08 10.21 -15.79
C GLU A 495 -5.47 10.33 -15.16
N LEU A 496 -5.55 10.55 -13.84
CA LEU A 496 -6.82 10.84 -13.16
C LEU A 496 -7.52 12.02 -13.83
N LEU A 497 -6.80 13.12 -14.07
CA LEU A 497 -7.34 14.29 -14.78
C LEU A 497 -7.86 13.93 -16.18
N GLY A 498 -7.12 13.14 -16.95
CA GLY A 498 -7.56 12.67 -18.26
C GLY A 498 -8.85 11.86 -18.19
N ILE A 499 -8.99 10.98 -17.19
CA ILE A 499 -10.21 10.19 -16.99
C ILE A 499 -11.38 11.08 -16.57
N LEU A 500 -11.17 12.05 -15.67
CA LEU A 500 -12.20 13.01 -15.26
C LEU A 500 -12.73 13.82 -16.44
N GLN A 501 -11.83 14.26 -17.34
CA GLN A 501 -12.20 14.96 -18.58
C GLN A 501 -13.03 14.07 -19.52
N GLN A 502 -12.63 12.82 -19.72
CA GLN A 502 -13.36 11.87 -20.57
C GLN A 502 -14.76 11.53 -20.00
N ASN A 503 -14.92 11.53 -18.68
CA ASN A 503 -16.19 11.29 -18.00
C ASN A 503 -17.07 12.56 -17.88
N GLY A 504 -16.64 13.69 -18.46
CA GLY A 504 -17.45 14.91 -18.54
C GLY A 504 -17.51 15.74 -17.26
N VAL A 505 -16.53 15.62 -16.37
CA VAL A 505 -16.43 16.45 -15.15
C VAL A 505 -16.04 17.89 -15.55
N PRO A 506 -16.81 18.92 -15.14
CA PRO A 506 -16.50 20.32 -15.47
C PRO A 506 -15.12 20.75 -14.97
N GLU A 507 -14.37 21.50 -15.77
CA GLU A 507 -13.00 21.96 -15.46
C GLU A 507 -12.91 22.69 -14.11
N THR A 508 -13.95 23.45 -13.74
CA THR A 508 -14.02 24.17 -12.45
C THR A 508 -14.14 23.26 -11.23
N GLU A 509 -14.49 21.99 -11.41
CA GLU A 509 -14.72 21.02 -10.34
C GLU A 509 -13.71 19.85 -10.36
N GLN A 510 -12.84 19.78 -11.37
CA GLN A 510 -11.85 18.70 -11.54
C GLN A 510 -10.88 18.62 -10.37
N ASP A 511 -10.33 19.74 -9.92
CA ASP A 511 -9.38 19.78 -8.80
C ASP A 511 -10.00 19.22 -7.51
N ALA A 512 -11.23 19.62 -7.19
CA ALA A 512 -11.92 19.16 -5.99
C ALA A 512 -12.24 17.66 -6.02
N VAL A 513 -12.59 17.12 -7.19
CA VAL A 513 -12.82 15.68 -7.39
C VAL A 513 -11.51 14.90 -7.27
N LEU A 514 -10.46 15.40 -7.91
CA LEU A 514 -9.13 14.82 -7.90
C LEU A 514 -8.58 14.73 -6.47
N ASP A 515 -8.62 15.83 -5.73
CA ASP A 515 -8.19 15.91 -4.33
C ASP A 515 -8.90 14.86 -3.47
N ARG A 516 -10.22 14.71 -3.66
CA ARG A 516 -11.01 13.75 -2.88
C ARG A 516 -10.63 12.29 -3.19
N LEU A 517 -10.37 11.97 -4.46
CA LEU A 517 -9.92 10.64 -4.90
C LEU A 517 -8.52 10.31 -4.36
N LEU A 518 -7.59 11.26 -4.46
CA LEU A 518 -6.24 11.13 -3.93
C LEU A 518 -6.25 10.98 -2.41
N GLN A 519 -7.07 11.76 -1.70
CA GLN A 519 -7.25 11.63 -0.26
C GLN A 519 -7.72 10.21 0.10
N PHE A 520 -8.75 9.69 -0.57
CA PHE A 520 -9.25 8.33 -0.33
C PHE A 520 -8.15 7.29 -0.54
N ARG A 521 -7.38 7.39 -1.64
CA ARG A 521 -6.29 6.46 -1.96
C ARG A 521 -5.17 6.49 -0.93
N ASN A 522 -4.79 7.68 -0.46
CA ASN A 522 -3.71 7.88 0.50
C ASN A 522 -4.11 7.43 1.92
N GLU A 523 -5.39 7.47 2.26
CA GLU A 523 -5.90 6.97 3.54
C GLU A 523 -6.09 5.46 3.57
N LEU A 524 -6.28 4.82 2.41
CA LEU A 524 -6.57 3.39 2.26
C LEU A 524 -5.58 2.45 2.99
N PRO A 525 -4.25 2.67 2.95
CA PRO A 525 -3.28 1.83 3.67
C PRO A 525 -3.41 1.88 5.21
N ARG A 526 -4.08 2.90 5.77
CA ARG A 526 -4.27 3.03 7.23
C ARG A 526 -5.33 2.07 7.78
N TYR A 527 -6.20 1.57 6.91
CA TYR A 527 -7.25 0.64 7.29
C TYR A 527 -6.72 -0.80 7.24
N ALA A 528 -7.00 -1.58 8.30
CA ALA A 528 -6.66 -3.00 8.38
C ALA A 528 -7.60 -3.86 7.49
N ILE A 529 -7.52 -3.65 6.17
CA ILE A 529 -8.31 -4.39 5.17
C ILE A 529 -7.60 -5.73 4.93
N GLY A 530 -8.24 -6.84 5.30
CA GLY A 530 -7.71 -8.18 5.01
C GLY A 530 -7.61 -8.45 3.50
N VAL A 531 -6.83 -9.47 3.12
CA VAL A 531 -6.57 -9.86 1.71
C VAL A 531 -7.88 -9.98 0.90
N ARG A 532 -8.88 -10.66 1.46
CA ARG A 532 -10.20 -10.83 0.85
C ARG A 532 -10.95 -9.52 0.63
N GLY A 533 -10.96 -8.64 1.63
CA GLY A 533 -11.61 -7.32 1.52
C GLY A 533 -10.97 -6.46 0.43
N ARG A 534 -9.65 -6.52 0.29
CA ARG A 534 -8.91 -5.76 -0.72
C ARG A 534 -9.17 -6.28 -2.14
N ALA A 535 -9.24 -7.59 -2.32
CA ALA A 535 -9.62 -8.19 -3.60
C ALA A 535 -11.02 -7.76 -4.04
N VAL A 536 -11.99 -7.76 -3.11
CA VAL A 536 -13.35 -7.31 -3.40
C VAL A 536 -13.39 -5.81 -3.71
N LEU A 537 -12.62 -4.99 -2.97
CA LEU A 537 -12.52 -3.56 -3.21
C LEU A 537 -11.93 -3.25 -4.61
N ASN A 538 -10.90 -3.99 -5.04
CA ASN A 538 -10.32 -3.87 -6.39
C ASN A 538 -11.33 -4.16 -7.49
N ARG A 539 -12.30 -5.05 -7.26
CA ARG A 539 -13.39 -5.33 -8.21
C ARG A 539 -14.55 -4.33 -8.11
N LEU A 540 -14.83 -3.82 -6.91
CA LEU A 540 -15.94 -2.89 -6.65
C LEU A 540 -15.65 -1.47 -7.14
N MET A 541 -14.47 -0.94 -6.81
CA MET A 541 -14.14 0.47 -7.03
C MET A 541 -14.21 0.90 -8.50
N PRO A 542 -13.73 0.13 -9.49
CA PRO A 542 -13.82 0.55 -10.89
C PRO A 542 -15.27 0.72 -11.36
N ASN A 543 -16.13 -0.22 -11.00
CA ASN A 543 -17.56 -0.17 -11.33
C ASN A 543 -18.28 0.96 -10.61
N LEU A 544 -17.95 1.18 -9.33
CA LEU A 544 -18.51 2.24 -8.51
C LEU A 544 -18.13 3.63 -9.05
N LEU A 545 -16.84 3.88 -9.30
CA LEU A 545 -16.35 5.18 -9.77
C LEU A 545 -16.90 5.50 -11.16
N GLN A 546 -16.96 4.51 -12.05
CA GLN A 546 -17.59 4.67 -13.35
C GLN A 546 -19.05 5.12 -13.22
N GLN A 547 -19.89 4.41 -12.45
CA GLN A 547 -21.30 4.79 -12.28
C GLN A 547 -21.47 6.17 -11.61
N VAL A 548 -20.68 6.47 -10.58
CA VAL A 548 -20.74 7.75 -9.87
C VAL A 548 -20.43 8.92 -10.79
N LEU A 549 -19.40 8.80 -11.63
CA LEU A 549 -18.98 9.90 -12.51
C LEU A 549 -19.90 10.10 -13.71
N HIS A 550 -20.59 9.05 -14.17
CA HIS A 550 -21.64 9.15 -15.19
C HIS A 550 -22.95 9.73 -14.64
N THR A 551 -23.08 9.90 -13.32
CA THR A 551 -24.28 10.48 -12.70
C THR A 551 -24.19 12.02 -12.70
N PRO A 552 -25.29 12.74 -13.02
CA PRO A 552 -25.31 14.20 -12.92
C PRO A 552 -24.92 14.70 -11.51
N ASN A 553 -24.20 15.82 -11.42
CA ASN A 553 -23.65 16.36 -10.17
C ASN A 553 -22.70 15.41 -9.43
N SER A 554 -21.91 14.62 -10.18
CA SER A 554 -20.91 13.70 -9.63
C SER A 554 -19.95 14.30 -8.60
N PRO A 555 -19.55 15.61 -8.66
CA PRO A 555 -18.63 16.17 -7.66
C PRO A 555 -19.24 16.32 -6.26
N VAL A 556 -20.57 16.36 -6.17
CA VAL A 556 -21.31 16.34 -4.89
C VAL A 556 -21.58 14.90 -4.42
N LEU A 557 -21.83 13.98 -5.34
CA LEU A 557 -22.12 12.58 -5.06
C LEU A 557 -20.87 11.81 -4.61
N LEU A 558 -19.74 12.02 -5.28
CA LEU A 558 -18.53 11.25 -5.03
C LEU A 558 -18.06 11.30 -3.57
N PRO A 559 -17.96 12.48 -2.91
CA PRO A 559 -17.59 12.54 -1.50
C PRO A 559 -18.56 11.76 -0.60
N ARG A 560 -19.86 11.75 -0.92
CA ARG A 560 -20.88 11.01 -0.16
C ARG A 560 -20.65 9.50 -0.26
N ILE A 561 -20.44 8.99 -1.46
CA ILE A 561 -20.20 7.56 -1.70
C ILE A 561 -18.89 7.11 -1.07
N LEU A 562 -17.80 7.86 -1.27
CA LEU A 562 -16.50 7.49 -0.69
C LEU A 562 -16.55 7.47 0.85
N THR A 563 -17.30 8.39 1.47
CA THR A 563 -17.52 8.36 2.93
C THR A 563 -18.24 7.09 3.38
N ILE A 564 -19.19 6.57 2.61
CA ILE A 564 -19.86 5.29 2.91
C ILE A 564 -18.87 4.14 2.80
N ILE A 565 -18.09 4.09 1.71
CA ILE A 565 -17.07 3.05 1.50
C ILE A 565 -16.05 3.06 2.64
N GLU A 566 -15.52 4.23 3.03
CA GLU A 566 -14.60 4.39 4.17
C GLU A 566 -15.14 3.78 5.47
N LYS A 567 -16.45 3.92 5.74
CA LYS A 567 -17.09 3.36 6.93
C LYS A 567 -17.26 1.84 6.90
N ILE A 568 -17.16 1.22 5.73
CA ILE A 568 -17.29 -0.23 5.55
C ILE A 568 -16.00 -0.94 5.12
N LEU A 569 -14.88 -0.22 4.95
CA LEU A 569 -13.60 -0.79 4.49
C LEU A 569 -13.13 -2.02 5.30
N THR A 570 -13.36 -2.00 6.62
CA THR A 570 -12.98 -3.12 7.51
C THR A 570 -14.03 -4.22 7.61
N ARG A 571 -15.16 -4.10 6.90
CA ARG A 571 -16.30 -5.02 6.93
C ARG A 571 -16.49 -5.66 5.56
N THR A 572 -15.72 -6.70 5.29
CA THR A 572 -15.67 -7.38 3.98
C THR A 572 -17.05 -7.81 3.46
N THR A 573 -17.97 -8.20 4.33
CA THR A 573 -19.33 -8.62 3.94
C THR A 573 -20.13 -7.52 3.25
N TYR A 574 -19.98 -6.26 3.66
CA TYR A 574 -20.68 -5.14 2.99
C TYR A 574 -20.03 -4.77 1.66
N LEU A 575 -18.69 -4.88 1.56
CA LEU A 575 -18.01 -4.72 0.28
C LEU A 575 -18.44 -5.81 -0.72
N GLU A 576 -18.58 -7.05 -0.24
CA GLU A 576 -19.08 -8.18 -1.03
C GLU A 576 -20.53 -7.97 -1.45
N LEU A 577 -21.39 -7.53 -0.54
CA LEU A 577 -22.79 -7.21 -0.85
C LEU A 577 -22.87 -6.23 -2.04
N LEU A 578 -22.10 -5.14 -2.01
CA LEU A 578 -22.10 -4.16 -3.09
C LEU A 578 -21.47 -4.69 -4.38
N ALA A 579 -20.41 -5.50 -4.28
CA ALA A 579 -19.74 -6.07 -5.45
C ALA A 579 -20.57 -7.15 -6.16
N GLU A 580 -21.30 -7.97 -5.41
CA GLU A 580 -22.10 -9.08 -5.92
C GLU A 580 -23.52 -8.65 -6.33
N ASN A 581 -24.01 -7.50 -5.85
CA ASN A 581 -25.35 -6.99 -6.16
C ASN A 581 -25.29 -5.64 -6.88
N PRO A 582 -25.05 -5.60 -8.20
CA PRO A 582 -25.00 -4.36 -8.98
C PRO A 582 -26.25 -3.48 -8.82
N GLN A 583 -27.42 -4.10 -8.66
CA GLN A 583 -28.68 -3.39 -8.44
C GLN A 583 -28.69 -2.58 -7.13
N ALA A 584 -28.12 -3.12 -6.06
CA ALA A 584 -28.02 -2.43 -4.78
C ALA A 584 -27.05 -1.25 -4.87
N LEU A 585 -25.94 -1.42 -5.61
CA LEU A 585 -24.99 -0.34 -5.89
C LEU A 585 -25.64 0.80 -6.67
N THR A 586 -26.40 0.49 -7.74
CA THR A 586 -27.11 1.51 -8.52
C THR A 586 -28.13 2.27 -7.67
N GLN A 587 -28.89 1.58 -6.80
CA GLN A 587 -29.83 2.25 -5.90
C GLN A 587 -29.14 3.11 -4.85
N LEU A 588 -28.03 2.64 -4.30
CA LEU A 588 -27.22 3.42 -3.36
C LEU A 588 -26.81 4.76 -4.00
N ILE A 589 -26.32 4.69 -5.25
CA ILE A 589 -25.90 5.85 -6.04
C ILE A 589 -27.10 6.79 -6.30
N GLU A 590 -28.23 6.25 -6.76
CA GLU A 590 -29.45 7.03 -7.05
C GLU A 590 -29.96 7.79 -5.81
N LEU A 591 -30.07 7.12 -4.67
CA LEU A 591 -30.54 7.71 -3.43
C LEU A 591 -29.56 8.75 -2.86
N CYS A 592 -28.25 8.45 -2.91
CA CYS A 592 -27.21 9.36 -2.40
C CYS A 592 -26.99 10.57 -3.30
N ALA A 593 -27.31 10.48 -4.60
CA ALA A 593 -27.28 11.61 -5.52
C ALA A 593 -28.34 12.64 -5.11
N GLN A 594 -29.54 12.16 -4.80
CA GLN A 594 -30.68 13.02 -4.49
C GLN A 594 -30.72 13.50 -3.03
N SER A 595 -30.14 12.75 -2.09
CA SER A 595 -30.24 13.08 -0.65
C SER A 595 -28.93 12.92 0.13
N LYS A 596 -28.43 14.05 0.63
CA LYS A 596 -27.35 14.09 1.62
C LYS A 596 -27.75 13.36 2.92
N PHE A 597 -29.01 13.46 3.31
CA PHE A 597 -29.50 12.82 4.53
C PHE A 597 -29.38 11.29 4.44
N ILE A 598 -29.79 10.69 3.31
CA ILE A 598 -29.65 9.24 3.11
C ILE A 598 -28.18 8.83 3.14
N ALA A 599 -27.31 9.55 2.44
CA ALA A 599 -25.88 9.25 2.43
C ALA A 599 -25.27 9.27 3.86
N GLU A 600 -25.62 10.27 4.67
CA GLU A 600 -25.18 10.35 6.07
C GLU A 600 -25.75 9.21 6.92
N GLN A 601 -27.01 8.82 6.71
CA GLN A 601 -27.64 7.70 7.42
C GLN A 601 -26.97 6.37 7.10
N VAL A 602 -26.75 6.05 5.82
CA VAL A 602 -26.10 4.80 5.39
C VAL A 602 -24.64 4.75 5.87
N ALA A 603 -23.91 5.86 5.80
CA ALA A 603 -22.54 5.92 6.32
C ALA A 603 -22.50 5.69 7.85
N ARG A 604 -23.47 6.20 8.60
CA ARG A 604 -23.56 6.03 10.05
C ARG A 604 -24.04 4.64 10.46
N HIS A 605 -24.95 4.06 9.66
CA HIS A 605 -25.59 2.78 9.92
C HIS A 605 -25.48 1.87 8.68
N PRO A 606 -24.32 1.23 8.42
CA PRO A 606 -24.12 0.41 7.21
C PRO A 606 -25.05 -0.80 7.06
N ILE A 607 -25.71 -1.23 8.14
CA ILE A 607 -26.76 -2.26 8.09
C ILE A 607 -27.90 -1.90 7.14
N LEU A 608 -28.10 -0.61 6.89
CA LEU A 608 -29.07 -0.10 5.92
C LEU A 608 -28.77 -0.49 4.47
N LEU A 609 -27.56 -0.96 4.16
CA LEU A 609 -27.25 -1.51 2.83
C LEU A 609 -28.08 -2.76 2.53
N ASP A 610 -28.53 -3.50 3.54
CA ASP A 610 -29.36 -4.69 3.38
C ASP A 610 -30.75 -4.32 2.80
N GLU A 611 -31.27 -3.13 3.15
CA GLU A 611 -32.54 -2.62 2.62
C GLU A 611 -32.46 -2.31 1.10
N LEU A 612 -31.26 -2.10 0.57
CA LEU A 612 -31.03 -1.84 -0.86
C LEU A 612 -31.11 -3.11 -1.73
N LEU A 613 -31.16 -4.28 -1.10
CA LEU A 613 -31.32 -5.56 -1.81
C LEU A 613 -32.74 -5.76 -2.35
N ASP A 614 -33.76 -5.20 -1.68
CA ASP A 614 -35.16 -5.34 -2.08
C ASP A 614 -35.75 -4.01 -2.60
N GLN A 615 -35.69 -3.83 -3.92
CA GLN A 615 -36.24 -2.62 -4.56
C GLN A 615 -37.74 -2.43 -4.30
N LYS A 616 -38.51 -3.52 -4.10
CA LYS A 616 -39.96 -3.43 -3.93
C LYS A 616 -40.31 -2.82 -2.58
N SER A 617 -39.58 -3.19 -1.54
CA SER A 617 -39.72 -2.64 -0.18
C SER A 617 -39.41 -1.15 -0.14
N LEU A 618 -38.36 -0.71 -0.85
CA LEU A 618 -37.99 0.72 -0.94
C LEU A 618 -39.01 1.58 -1.68
N ARG A 619 -39.64 1.03 -2.72
CA ARG A 619 -40.65 1.77 -3.50
C ARG A 619 -42.05 1.69 -2.91
N ASN A 620 -42.35 0.68 -2.10
CA ASN A 620 -43.68 0.52 -1.50
C ASN A 620 -43.53 0.43 0.02
N PRO A 621 -43.42 1.57 0.73
CA PRO A 621 -43.43 1.55 2.18
C PRO A 621 -44.75 0.95 2.68
N PRO A 622 -44.74 0.28 3.86
CA PRO A 622 -45.95 -0.32 4.43
C PRO A 622 -47.01 0.74 4.69
N HIS A 623 -48.28 0.34 4.72
CA HIS A 623 -49.34 1.28 5.08
C HIS A 623 -49.09 1.81 6.50
N PHE A 624 -49.34 3.09 6.76
CA PHE A 624 -48.98 3.73 8.04
C PHE A 624 -49.60 3.04 9.27
N THR A 625 -50.69 2.29 9.13
CA THR A 625 -51.30 1.49 10.21
C THR A 625 -50.60 0.17 10.50
N GLU A 626 -49.64 -0.26 9.67
CA GLU A 626 -49.00 -1.58 9.75
C GLU A 626 -47.68 -1.58 10.52
N TYR A 627 -47.12 -0.41 10.86
CA TYR A 627 -45.83 -0.29 11.56
C TYR A 627 -45.76 -1.07 12.86
N ALA A 628 -46.86 -1.14 13.63
CA ALA A 628 -46.89 -1.92 14.87
C ALA A 628 -46.73 -3.43 14.61
N SER A 629 -47.42 -3.93 13.57
CA SER A 629 -47.36 -5.35 13.17
C SER A 629 -45.99 -5.70 12.58
N GLU A 630 -45.42 -4.85 11.72
CA GLU A 630 -44.07 -5.05 11.18
C GLU A 630 -43.02 -5.05 12.29
N LEU A 631 -43.10 -4.09 13.22
CA LEU A 631 -42.17 -4.00 14.33
C LEU A 631 -42.25 -5.26 15.21
N GLN A 632 -43.46 -5.75 15.49
CA GLN A 632 -43.64 -6.99 16.24
C GLN A 632 -43.00 -8.19 15.52
N GLN A 633 -43.22 -8.33 14.20
CA GLN A 633 -42.62 -9.40 13.41
C GLN A 633 -41.08 -9.33 13.38
N TYR A 634 -40.53 -8.12 13.33
CA TYR A 634 -39.09 -7.89 13.39
C TYR A 634 -38.51 -8.31 14.75
N LEU A 635 -39.14 -7.85 15.84
CA LEU A 635 -38.70 -8.13 17.21
C LEU A 635 -38.84 -9.61 17.61
N LEU A 636 -39.77 -10.36 17.00
CA LEU A 636 -39.93 -11.81 17.24
C LEU A 636 -38.70 -12.64 16.83
N ARG A 637 -37.84 -12.09 15.96
CA ARG A 637 -36.61 -12.75 15.50
C ARG A 637 -35.44 -12.58 16.47
N LEU A 638 -35.59 -11.70 17.46
CA LEU A 638 -34.55 -11.38 18.44
C LEU A 638 -34.72 -12.20 19.72
N PRO A 639 -33.64 -12.53 20.44
CA PRO A 639 -33.72 -13.21 21.73
C PRO A 639 -34.46 -12.35 22.75
N GLN A 640 -35.56 -12.86 23.33
CA GLN A 640 -36.39 -12.08 24.27
C GLN A 640 -35.70 -11.82 25.62
N ASP A 641 -34.69 -12.62 25.97
CA ASP A 641 -33.95 -12.48 27.22
C ASP A 641 -32.74 -11.51 27.13
N ASP A 642 -32.42 -11.02 25.92
CA ASP A 642 -31.31 -10.09 25.68
C ASP A 642 -31.82 -8.65 25.50
N GLU A 643 -31.77 -7.88 26.58
CA GLU A 643 -32.23 -6.49 26.62
C GLU A 643 -31.48 -5.61 25.61
N GLU A 644 -30.17 -5.77 25.48
CA GLU A 644 -29.33 -4.92 24.64
C GLU A 644 -29.67 -5.14 23.16
N GLN A 645 -29.81 -6.40 22.74
CA GLN A 645 -30.21 -6.73 21.38
C GLN A 645 -31.61 -6.24 21.04
N PHE A 646 -32.55 -6.31 21.98
CA PHE A 646 -33.91 -5.81 21.76
C PHE A 646 -33.92 -4.27 21.59
N ILE A 647 -33.16 -3.57 22.42
CA ILE A 647 -32.98 -2.11 22.37
C ILE A 647 -32.29 -1.70 21.06
N ASP A 648 -31.30 -2.45 20.59
CA ASP A 648 -30.66 -2.23 19.28
C ASP A 648 -31.61 -2.55 18.12
N GLY A 649 -32.42 -3.60 18.23
CA GLY A 649 -33.44 -3.97 17.25
C GLY A 649 -34.46 -2.85 17.00
N LEU A 650 -34.93 -2.17 18.06
CA LEU A 650 -35.81 -1.01 17.93
C LEU A 650 -35.18 0.12 17.09
N ARG A 651 -33.88 0.37 17.28
CA ARG A 651 -33.13 1.40 16.53
C ARG A 651 -32.92 0.98 15.08
N GLN A 652 -32.52 -0.27 14.85
CA GLN A 652 -32.35 -0.82 13.51
C GLN A 652 -33.66 -0.74 12.71
N PHE A 653 -34.78 -1.15 13.31
CA PHE A 653 -36.10 -1.04 12.68
C PHE A 653 -36.47 0.43 12.38
N LYS A 654 -36.26 1.35 13.33
CA LYS A 654 -36.48 2.77 13.09
C LYS A 654 -35.68 3.26 11.89
N HIS A 655 -34.38 3.01 11.84
CA HIS A 655 -33.51 3.48 10.76
C HIS A 655 -33.91 2.89 9.41
N ALA A 656 -34.25 1.61 9.36
CA ALA A 656 -34.75 0.95 8.15
C ALA A 656 -36.06 1.56 7.67
N ALA A 657 -37.02 1.79 8.58
CA ALA A 657 -38.29 2.44 8.25
C ALA A 657 -38.07 3.90 7.77
N LEU A 658 -37.20 4.67 8.42
CA LEU A 658 -36.85 6.02 7.99
C LEU A 658 -36.22 6.04 6.60
N LEU A 659 -35.33 5.10 6.29
CA LEU A 659 -34.75 4.97 4.96
C LEU A 659 -35.83 4.67 3.92
N ARG A 660 -36.74 3.71 4.19
CA ARG A 660 -37.85 3.37 3.29
C ARG A 660 -38.77 4.56 3.03
N ILE A 661 -39.14 5.31 4.09
CA ILE A 661 -39.96 6.53 3.96
C ILE A 661 -39.22 7.59 3.13
N ALA A 662 -37.94 7.85 3.43
CA ALA A 662 -37.13 8.84 2.70
C ALA A 662 -36.91 8.46 1.24
N ALA A 663 -36.66 7.18 0.96
CA ALA A 663 -36.52 6.67 -0.40
C ALA A 663 -37.82 6.83 -1.18
N ALA A 664 -38.97 6.46 -0.60
CA ALA A 664 -40.27 6.61 -1.24
C ALA A 664 -40.66 8.07 -1.51
N ASP A 665 -40.32 9.00 -0.61
CA ASP A 665 -40.49 10.44 -0.75
C ASP A 665 -39.63 10.99 -1.93
N ILE A 666 -38.33 10.68 -1.94
CA ILE A 666 -37.39 11.11 -2.97
C ILE A 666 -37.72 10.54 -4.35
N LEU A 667 -38.10 9.25 -4.42
CA LEU A 667 -38.49 8.60 -5.67
C LEU A 667 -39.89 9.01 -6.15
N GLY A 668 -40.58 9.91 -5.43
CA GLY A 668 -41.90 10.43 -5.79
C GLY A 668 -43.03 9.42 -5.66
N VAL A 669 -42.81 8.32 -4.93
CA VAL A 669 -43.83 7.28 -4.70
C VAL A 669 -44.76 7.68 -3.55
N LEU A 670 -44.20 8.29 -2.50
CA LEU A 670 -44.96 8.78 -1.35
C LEU A 670 -45.17 10.29 -1.47
N PRO A 671 -46.42 10.79 -1.48
CA PRO A 671 -46.67 12.22 -1.44
C PRO A 671 -46.12 12.83 -0.15
N VAL A 672 -45.46 13.99 -0.25
CA VAL A 672 -44.90 14.70 0.93
C VAL A 672 -45.90 14.91 2.07
N MET A 673 -47.18 15.11 1.72
CA MET A 673 -48.28 15.27 2.69
C MET A 673 -48.54 14.02 3.56
N LYS A 674 -48.01 12.86 3.16
CA LYS A 674 -48.11 11.59 3.87
C LYS A 674 -46.84 11.21 4.64
N VAL A 675 -45.73 11.92 4.42
CA VAL A 675 -44.47 11.62 5.13
C VAL A 675 -44.65 11.80 6.65
N SER A 676 -45.29 12.88 7.09
CA SER A 676 -45.56 13.12 8.52
C SER A 676 -46.48 12.07 9.14
N ASP A 677 -47.45 11.56 8.39
CA ASP A 677 -48.30 10.44 8.83
C ASP A 677 -47.41 9.22 9.11
N HIS A 678 -46.61 8.78 8.14
CA HIS A 678 -45.74 7.60 8.32
C HIS A 678 -44.77 7.76 9.49
N LEU A 679 -44.14 8.92 9.64
CA LEU A 679 -43.21 9.19 10.74
C LEU A 679 -43.90 9.18 12.11
N THR A 680 -45.13 9.71 12.18
CA THR A 680 -45.93 9.74 13.41
C THR A 680 -46.37 8.34 13.83
N TYR A 681 -46.91 7.55 12.91
CA TYR A 681 -47.34 6.18 13.20
C TYR A 681 -46.16 5.24 13.51
N LEU A 682 -45.00 5.45 12.87
CA LEU A 682 -43.75 4.77 13.24
C LEU A 682 -43.35 5.10 14.69
N ALA A 683 -43.39 6.38 15.07
CA ALA A 683 -43.08 6.80 16.44
C ALA A 683 -44.04 6.19 17.46
N GLU A 684 -45.35 6.14 17.17
CA GLU A 684 -46.34 5.47 18.03
C GLU A 684 -46.09 3.98 18.21
N ALA A 685 -45.80 3.27 17.12
CA ALA A 685 -45.46 1.85 17.16
C ALA A 685 -44.24 1.60 18.07
N ILE A 686 -43.22 2.45 17.94
CA ILE A 686 -42.01 2.39 18.77
C ILE A 686 -42.32 2.75 20.23
N ILE A 687 -43.10 3.79 20.51
CA ILE A 687 -43.52 4.17 21.87
C ILE A 687 -44.25 3.00 22.54
N SER A 688 -45.19 2.38 21.84
CA SER A 688 -45.91 1.20 22.35
C SER A 688 -44.96 0.06 22.70
N ALA A 689 -44.02 -0.27 21.81
CA ALA A 689 -43.02 -1.30 22.05
C ALA A 689 -42.10 -0.97 23.25
N VAL A 690 -41.64 0.28 23.37
CA VAL A 690 -40.79 0.74 24.50
C VAL A 690 -41.55 0.68 25.82
N VAL A 691 -42.83 1.12 25.86
CA VAL A 691 -43.67 1.02 27.06
C VAL A 691 -43.87 -0.43 27.47
N ASN A 692 -44.09 -1.33 26.50
CA ASN A 692 -44.22 -2.77 26.77
C ASN A 692 -42.94 -3.38 27.34
N LEU A 693 -41.79 -3.05 26.76
CA LEU A 693 -40.48 -3.52 27.23
C LEU A 693 -40.17 -2.98 28.64
N ALA A 694 -40.32 -1.68 28.85
CA ALA A 694 -40.08 -1.05 30.15
C ALA A 694 -41.00 -1.63 31.24
N TRP A 695 -42.26 -1.89 30.91
CA TRP A 695 -43.21 -2.54 31.81
C TRP A 695 -42.74 -3.93 32.23
N GLN A 696 -42.40 -4.79 31.27
CA GLN A 696 -41.94 -6.15 31.56
C GLN A 696 -40.72 -6.14 32.48
N GLN A 697 -39.74 -5.27 32.21
CA GLN A 697 -38.52 -5.17 33.00
C GLN A 697 -38.75 -4.69 34.44
N ILE A 698 -39.56 -3.64 34.62
CA ILE A 698 -39.89 -3.13 35.96
C ILE A 698 -40.75 -4.16 36.70
N ALA A 699 -41.68 -4.83 36.03
CA ALA A 699 -42.53 -5.87 36.61
C ALA A 699 -41.74 -7.09 37.09
N VAL A 700 -40.73 -7.56 36.35
CA VAL A 700 -39.85 -8.67 36.79
C VAL A 700 -39.13 -8.32 38.11
N ARG A 701 -38.76 -7.06 38.31
CA ARG A 701 -38.02 -6.62 39.49
C ARG A 701 -38.93 -6.29 40.68
N PHE A 702 -40.03 -5.58 40.44
CA PHE A 702 -40.85 -4.98 41.49
C PHE A 702 -42.25 -5.58 41.59
N GLY A 703 -42.66 -6.43 40.66
CA GLY A 703 -44.01 -6.96 40.58
C GLY A 703 -44.95 -5.97 39.87
N VAL A 704 -46.23 -6.29 39.84
CA VAL A 704 -47.28 -5.46 39.21
C VAL A 704 -48.14 -4.83 40.31
N PRO A 705 -48.59 -3.56 40.18
CA PRO A 705 -49.54 -2.97 41.13
C PRO A 705 -50.78 -3.86 41.38
N GLU A 706 -51.11 -4.10 42.65
CA GLU A 706 -52.16 -5.05 43.09
C GLU A 706 -53.55 -4.72 42.54
N HIS A 707 -53.83 -3.44 42.31
CA HIS A 707 -55.14 -2.97 41.86
C HIS A 707 -55.43 -3.23 40.37
N LEU A 708 -54.46 -3.71 39.59
CA LEU A 708 -54.60 -3.91 38.15
C LEU A 708 -55.17 -5.29 37.84
N ALA A 709 -56.11 -5.36 36.88
CA ALA A 709 -56.50 -6.64 36.29
C ALA A 709 -55.41 -7.15 35.32
N GLU A 710 -55.51 -8.43 34.94
CA GLU A 710 -54.56 -9.05 34.01
C GLU A 710 -54.57 -8.32 32.65
N GLY A 711 -53.39 -7.83 32.23
CA GLY A 711 -53.22 -7.07 31.00
C GLY A 711 -53.42 -5.55 31.13
N GLU A 712 -53.92 -5.05 32.27
CA GLU A 712 -54.07 -3.62 32.52
C GLU A 712 -52.75 -2.98 32.96
N LYS A 713 -52.56 -1.71 32.56
CA LYS A 713 -51.38 -0.93 32.94
C LYS A 713 -51.70 0.38 33.65
N ASN A 714 -52.89 0.96 33.43
CA ASN A 714 -53.28 2.30 33.90
C ASN A 714 -52.18 3.36 33.74
N PHE A 715 -51.51 3.34 32.59
CA PHE A 715 -50.42 4.24 32.23
C PHE A 715 -50.66 4.78 30.82
N LEU A 716 -50.62 6.09 30.66
CA LEU A 716 -50.88 6.80 29.41
C LEU A 716 -49.65 7.63 29.03
N VAL A 717 -49.27 7.55 27.76
CA VAL A 717 -48.28 8.44 27.14
C VAL A 717 -49.04 9.43 26.27
N VAL A 718 -49.02 10.71 26.64
CA VAL A 718 -49.67 11.78 25.88
C VAL A 718 -48.64 12.43 24.97
N GLY A 719 -48.90 12.42 23.67
CA GLY A 719 -48.04 13.07 22.69
C GLY A 719 -48.44 14.52 22.50
N TYR A 720 -47.51 15.46 22.69
CA TYR A 720 -47.69 16.89 22.47
C TYR A 720 -47.00 17.34 21.17
N GLY A 721 -47.08 18.64 20.88
CA GLY A 721 -46.25 19.28 19.85
C GLY A 721 -46.45 18.69 18.46
N LYS A 722 -45.35 18.25 17.84
CA LYS A 722 -45.39 17.66 16.48
C LYS A 722 -45.95 16.24 16.50
N LEU A 723 -45.69 15.47 17.55
CA LEU A 723 -46.21 14.11 17.69
C LEU A 723 -47.74 14.13 17.83
N GLY A 724 -48.24 15.02 18.68
CA GLY A 724 -49.67 15.19 18.90
C GLY A 724 -50.40 15.81 17.70
N GLY A 725 -49.72 16.66 16.94
CA GLY A 725 -50.24 17.25 15.70
C GLY A 725 -50.12 16.39 14.44
N ILE A 726 -49.51 15.20 14.49
CA ILE A 726 -49.21 14.35 13.30
C ILE A 726 -48.32 15.11 12.28
N GLU A 727 -47.32 15.81 12.80
CA GLU A 727 -46.41 16.68 12.04
C GLU A 727 -44.93 16.32 12.28
N LEU A 728 -44.62 15.06 12.59
CA LEU A 728 -43.22 14.64 12.75
C LEU A 728 -42.45 14.72 11.42
N GLY A 729 -41.26 15.32 11.46
CA GLY A 729 -40.22 15.21 10.43
C GLY A 729 -39.07 14.29 10.86
N TYR A 730 -38.16 13.94 9.94
CA TYR A 730 -37.10 12.94 10.12
C TYR A 730 -36.17 13.13 11.35
N LYS A 731 -35.99 14.37 11.81
CA LYS A 731 -35.15 14.74 12.97
C LYS A 731 -35.97 15.34 14.12
N SER A 732 -37.25 14.97 14.24
CA SER A 732 -38.11 15.52 15.30
C SER A 732 -37.91 14.80 16.61
N ASP A 733 -37.92 15.58 17.68
CA ASP A 733 -37.99 15.10 19.06
C ASP A 733 -39.43 14.64 19.37
N LEU A 734 -39.57 13.84 20.42
CA LEU A 734 -40.87 13.37 20.92
C LEU A 734 -41.27 14.17 22.17
N ASP A 735 -42.24 15.05 22.03
CA ASP A 735 -42.83 15.79 23.15
C ASP A 735 -43.80 14.87 23.92
N LEU A 736 -43.39 14.34 25.08
CA LEU A 736 -44.14 13.33 25.83
C LEU A 736 -44.53 13.81 27.24
N VAL A 737 -45.74 13.44 27.68
CA VAL A 737 -46.19 13.58 29.07
C VAL A 737 -46.74 12.24 29.55
N PHE A 738 -46.30 11.79 30.72
CA PHE A 738 -46.75 10.52 31.30
C PHE A 738 -47.83 10.74 32.36
N LEU A 739 -49.00 10.13 32.15
CA LEU A 739 -50.11 10.11 33.10
C LEU A 739 -50.33 8.69 33.62
N TYR A 740 -50.75 8.57 34.87
CA TYR A 740 -51.09 7.27 35.47
C TYR A 740 -52.24 7.40 36.47
N ASP A 741 -52.90 6.29 36.79
CA ASP A 741 -53.91 6.25 37.84
C ASP A 741 -53.47 5.33 38.99
N PRO A 742 -52.95 5.88 40.10
CA PRO A 742 -52.61 5.09 41.25
C PRO A 742 -53.87 4.87 42.11
N ALA A 743 -54.44 3.67 42.12
CA ALA A 743 -55.44 3.34 43.13
C ALA A 743 -54.82 3.54 44.53
N GLY A 744 -55.47 4.34 45.38
CA GLY A 744 -54.90 4.84 46.64
C GLY A 744 -54.28 3.76 47.53
N ASN A 745 -53.06 4.01 48.02
CA ASN A 745 -52.23 3.13 48.86
C ASN A 745 -51.96 1.70 48.29
N SER A 746 -52.09 1.49 46.98
CA SER A 746 -51.75 0.22 46.31
C SER A 746 -50.24 -0.05 46.32
N GLN A 747 -49.85 -1.31 46.53
CA GLN A 747 -48.47 -1.78 46.44
C GLN A 747 -48.30 -2.78 45.29
N THR A 748 -47.06 -3.06 44.92
CA THR A 748 -46.75 -4.06 43.89
C THR A 748 -46.68 -5.48 44.45
N VAL A 749 -47.17 -6.46 43.69
CA VAL A 749 -47.23 -7.88 44.08
C VAL A 749 -46.52 -8.75 43.03
N GLY A 750 -45.88 -9.84 43.47
CA GLY A 750 -45.24 -10.82 42.58
C GLY A 750 -43.79 -10.51 42.18
N GLY A 751 -43.19 -9.43 42.68
CA GLY A 751 -41.80 -9.05 42.40
C GLY A 751 -40.78 -9.40 43.49
N LYS A 752 -39.49 -9.18 43.19
CA LYS A 752 -38.40 -9.36 44.16
C LYS A 752 -38.41 -8.31 45.28
N LYS A 753 -39.01 -7.15 45.04
CA LYS A 753 -39.13 -6.04 46.02
C LYS A 753 -40.47 -5.32 45.86
N VAL A 754 -41.22 -5.20 46.97
CA VAL A 754 -42.49 -4.47 47.02
C VAL A 754 -42.23 -2.96 47.09
N ILE A 755 -42.94 -2.19 46.27
CA ILE A 755 -42.90 -0.72 46.26
C ILE A 755 -44.31 -0.13 46.15
N ASP A 756 -44.45 1.16 46.47
CA ASP A 756 -45.68 1.92 46.24
C ASP A 756 -45.99 2.03 44.74
N SER A 757 -47.28 1.99 44.38
CA SER A 757 -47.71 2.05 42.98
C SER A 757 -47.33 3.37 42.29
N ASN A 758 -47.31 4.51 42.98
CA ASN A 758 -46.79 5.76 42.41
C ASN A 758 -45.30 5.63 42.09
N GLN A 759 -44.53 5.01 43.00
CA GLN A 759 -43.11 4.80 42.77
C GLN A 759 -42.85 3.84 41.61
N PHE A 760 -43.72 2.84 41.40
CA PHE A 760 -43.67 1.96 40.25
C PHE A 760 -43.82 2.74 38.93
N TYR A 761 -44.85 3.58 38.81
CA TYR A 761 -45.08 4.38 37.60
C TYR A 761 -43.99 5.41 37.33
N LEU A 762 -43.45 6.06 38.36
CA LEU A 762 -42.31 6.97 38.19
C LEU A 762 -41.05 6.24 37.71
N ARG A 763 -40.81 5.01 38.19
CA ARG A 763 -39.69 4.18 37.70
C ARG A 763 -39.94 3.69 36.28
N LEU A 764 -41.18 3.39 35.91
CA LEU A 764 -41.57 3.05 34.54
C LEU A 764 -41.28 4.22 33.59
N ALA A 765 -41.73 5.43 33.94
CA ALA A 765 -41.46 6.65 33.18
C ALA A 765 -39.94 6.90 33.01
N GLN A 766 -39.17 6.76 34.10
CA GLN A 766 -37.70 6.85 34.04
C GLN A 766 -37.08 5.82 33.10
N LYS A 767 -37.57 4.58 33.12
CA LYS A 767 -37.07 3.50 32.26
C LYS A 767 -37.41 3.73 30.79
N ILE A 768 -38.61 4.22 30.48
CA ILE A 768 -39.01 4.61 29.12
C ILE A 768 -38.06 5.67 28.57
N VAL A 769 -37.87 6.77 29.31
CA VAL A 769 -36.94 7.85 28.90
C VAL A 769 -35.53 7.28 28.70
N SER A 770 -35.07 6.43 29.62
CA SER A 770 -33.76 5.79 29.50
C SER A 770 -33.62 4.94 28.24
N ILE A 771 -34.63 4.16 27.84
CA ILE A 771 -34.56 3.33 26.63
C ILE A 771 -34.48 4.20 25.37
N PHE A 772 -35.21 5.32 25.34
CA PHE A 772 -35.17 6.27 24.23
C PHE A 772 -33.81 6.96 24.07
N SER A 773 -33.25 7.44 25.19
CA SER A 773 -32.05 8.29 25.19
C SER A 773 -30.73 7.51 25.29
N MET A 774 -30.76 6.21 25.59
CA MET A 774 -29.55 5.38 25.68
C MET A 774 -28.82 5.36 24.34
N ASN A 775 -27.51 5.61 24.34
CA ASN A 775 -26.69 5.55 23.14
C ASN A 775 -26.08 4.17 23.00
N THR A 776 -26.42 3.46 21.94
CA THR A 776 -25.94 2.10 21.66
C THR A 776 -25.12 2.04 20.37
N SER A 777 -24.73 0.85 19.93
CA SER A 777 -24.05 0.65 18.65
C SER A 777 -24.87 1.16 17.45
N ALA A 778 -26.20 1.15 17.59
CA ALA A 778 -27.18 1.64 16.61
C ALA A 778 -27.61 3.11 16.86
N GLY A 779 -26.99 3.82 17.80
CA GLY A 779 -27.27 5.22 18.12
C GLY A 779 -28.36 5.40 19.18
N ILE A 780 -29.11 6.51 19.12
CA ILE A 780 -30.26 6.79 19.99
C ILE A 780 -31.57 6.48 19.27
N LEU A 781 -32.63 6.18 20.03
CA LEU A 781 -33.93 5.87 19.44
C LEU A 781 -34.70 7.14 19.12
N TYR A 782 -34.95 8.02 20.08
CA TYR A 782 -35.47 9.37 19.87
C TYR A 782 -34.99 10.28 21.00
N ASP A 783 -34.79 11.55 20.69
CA ASP A 783 -34.72 12.58 21.71
C ASP A 783 -36.14 12.82 22.27
N VAL A 784 -36.28 12.78 23.58
CA VAL A 784 -37.58 12.92 24.26
C VAL A 784 -37.60 14.24 25.03
N ASP A 785 -38.55 15.10 24.71
CA ASP A 785 -38.79 16.35 25.40
C ASP A 785 -39.93 16.20 26.40
N MET A 786 -39.62 16.39 27.67
CA MET A 786 -40.56 16.25 28.79
C MET A 786 -40.98 17.61 29.38
N ARG A 787 -40.63 18.74 28.76
CA ARG A 787 -40.79 20.08 29.36
C ARG A 787 -42.23 20.56 29.46
N LEU A 788 -43.15 19.99 28.68
CA LEU A 788 -44.58 20.35 28.66
C LEU A 788 -45.41 19.66 29.76
N ARG A 789 -44.77 18.87 30.64
CA ARG A 789 -45.43 18.28 31.81
C ARG A 789 -45.77 19.36 32.86
N PRO A 790 -46.74 19.12 33.76
CA PRO A 790 -47.06 20.06 34.84
C PRO A 790 -45.83 20.51 35.63
N SER A 791 -45.70 21.83 35.85
CA SER A 791 -44.52 22.46 36.48
C SER A 791 -43.18 22.32 35.73
N GLY A 792 -43.19 21.87 34.47
CA GLY A 792 -42.02 21.75 33.61
C GLY A 792 -40.89 20.96 34.27
N ASP A 793 -39.65 21.45 34.18
CA ASP A 793 -38.46 20.76 34.73
C ASP A 793 -38.47 20.57 36.24
N ALA A 794 -39.21 21.40 36.98
CA ALA A 794 -39.37 21.27 38.42
C ALA A 794 -40.41 20.20 38.82
N GLY A 795 -41.23 19.74 37.87
CA GLY A 795 -42.26 18.73 38.07
C GLY A 795 -41.74 17.29 38.01
N LEU A 796 -42.51 16.37 38.61
CA LEU A 796 -42.27 14.92 38.53
C LEU A 796 -42.33 14.43 37.07
N LEU A 797 -41.60 13.36 36.76
CA LEU A 797 -41.53 12.76 35.42
C LEU A 797 -42.87 12.19 34.92
N GLY A 798 -43.79 11.88 35.84
CA GLY A 798 -45.16 11.53 35.54
C GLY A 798 -46.08 12.08 36.63
N CYS A 799 -47.36 12.25 36.31
CA CYS A 799 -48.36 12.75 37.25
C CYS A 799 -49.64 11.91 37.22
N SER A 800 -50.38 11.89 38.34
CA SER A 800 -51.66 11.19 38.38
C SER A 800 -52.73 11.97 37.59
N PHE A 801 -53.75 11.28 37.09
CA PHE A 801 -54.87 11.95 36.39
C PHE A 801 -55.50 13.07 37.23
N ALA A 802 -55.76 12.82 38.52
CA ALA A 802 -56.33 13.83 39.42
C ALA A 802 -55.41 15.05 39.60
N ALA A 803 -54.09 14.84 39.69
CA ALA A 803 -53.12 15.92 39.81
C ALA A 803 -53.02 16.73 38.50
N PHE A 804 -53.04 16.05 37.35
CA PHE A 804 -53.03 16.69 36.05
C PHE A 804 -54.28 17.55 35.81
N GLU A 805 -55.47 17.02 36.12
CA GLU A 805 -56.73 17.74 36.02
C GLU A 805 -56.73 19.00 36.90
N ASN A 806 -56.34 18.87 38.16
CA ASN A 806 -56.25 20.00 39.08
C ASN A 806 -55.29 21.08 38.58
N TYR A 807 -54.11 20.69 38.09
CA TYR A 807 -53.13 21.62 37.53
C TYR A 807 -53.67 22.36 36.30
N GLN A 808 -54.28 21.63 35.35
CA GLN A 808 -54.83 22.24 34.12
C GLN A 808 -55.98 23.22 34.38
N LEU A 809 -56.81 22.95 35.39
CA LEU A 809 -57.93 23.81 35.76
C LEU A 809 -57.49 25.04 36.55
N ASN A 810 -56.58 24.88 37.51
CA ASN A 810 -56.32 25.89 38.53
C ASN A 810 -54.97 26.62 38.40
N GLU A 811 -53.97 26.03 37.74
CA GLU A 811 -52.59 26.54 37.75
C GLU A 811 -52.02 26.79 36.34
N ALA A 812 -52.50 26.09 35.31
CA ALA A 812 -51.93 26.16 33.96
C ALA A 812 -52.15 27.51 33.27
N TRP A 813 -51.07 28.03 32.67
CA TRP A 813 -51.04 29.25 31.88
C TRP A 813 -51.74 29.06 30.52
N THR A 814 -52.14 30.17 29.89
CA THR A 814 -52.81 30.15 28.57
C THR A 814 -51.98 29.44 27.49
N TRP A 815 -50.65 29.57 27.51
CA TRP A 815 -49.77 28.91 26.54
C TRP A 815 -49.71 27.38 26.76
N GLU A 816 -49.84 26.88 27.99
CA GLU A 816 -49.92 25.44 28.28
C GLU A 816 -51.24 24.88 27.76
N LYS A 817 -52.34 25.64 27.91
CA LYS A 817 -53.64 25.29 27.32
C LYS A 817 -53.59 25.29 25.79
N GLN A 818 -52.84 26.21 25.18
CA GLN A 818 -52.59 26.20 23.74
C GLN A 818 -51.80 24.95 23.31
N ALA A 819 -50.77 24.54 24.06
CA ALA A 819 -50.03 23.32 23.80
C ALA A 819 -50.91 22.07 23.93
N LEU A 820 -51.82 22.04 24.90
CA LEU A 820 -52.78 20.96 25.13
C LEU A 820 -53.75 20.74 23.96
N VAL A 821 -54.10 21.79 23.20
CA VAL A 821 -54.93 21.66 21.97
C VAL A 821 -54.28 20.73 20.93
N ARG A 822 -52.94 20.63 20.94
CA ARG A 822 -52.15 19.76 20.06
C ARG A 822 -51.75 18.45 20.74
N SER A 823 -52.40 18.05 21.83
CA SER A 823 -52.12 16.78 22.52
C SER A 823 -53.11 15.68 22.13
N ARG A 824 -52.65 14.43 22.13
CA ARG A 824 -53.48 13.24 21.89
C ARG A 824 -53.00 12.02 22.66
#